data_AF-A0A811S1M8-F1
#
_entry.id   AF-A0A811S1M8-F1
#
_cell.length_a   1.000
_cell.length_b   1.000
_cell.length_c   1.000
_cell.angle_alpha   90.00
_cell.angle_beta   90.00
_cell.angle_gamma   90.00
#
_symmetry.space_group_name_H-M   'P 1'
#
loop_
_entity.id
_entity.type
_entity.pdbx_description
1 polymer ?
#
loop_
_entity_poly.entity_id
_entity_poly.type
_entity_poly.pdbx_seq_one_letter_code
_entity_poly.pdbx_strand_id
1 'polypeptide(L)'
;MTDRGLPTPPSPVFFASTSSASRREAPRSRSIQHLPSPESLTERMFLMRTEYDRGVNTFSPEGRLFQVEYAIEAIKLGSTTIGLKTKDGIVLAVEKRVTSPLLEPSSVEKIMEIDEHIGCAVSGLIADARTLVEHARVETQNHRFSYGEPMTVESSTQAICDLALRFGEGDEESMSRPFGVSLLIAGHDENGPSLYYTDPSGTFWQCNAKAIGSVLVVMLLGGFVLSREDMNKWWIWGYWASPMMYAQNAVSVNEFLGQSWQKVLPGSTEPLGVLILKSHGIFPETKWYWIGFGALLGFTFLFTLCLAYLKSYGHSYPSVSEETKGETCKFDWPGVLTALMGISGAGMTTLMDVLAGRKTNGYIKGSISISGYPKKQETFARVSGYCEQDDIHSPHVTVHESLLFSAWLRLPGDVSSKTRKMFIEEVMELVELTPVRDVLVGLPRVNGLLIEQRKRLTIAVELVANPSIIFMDEPTSGLDARAAAIVMRTVRNTVDTGRTVVCTIHQPSIDIFEAFDELLLLKQGGEQIYFGPLGRHSSEMIKYFEEIEGISKIEDGYNPATWMLEVTTVPQEFVLGVYFSDMYKNSELCQRNKVLIHELSTPPAGSSDLHFSTTHSRSFFTQCLACLWKQNLSYWRNPQYNAVRFFFTTVIALLFGTIFWGIGTKREKPQDLFNAMGSMYAAVLTMGVLNAATVQPVVSVERMAFYRERAAGMYSAFPYAFGQVLIELPYTLVQTCIYSVIVYAMMGFKWTVAKFFWNLFFMYFTLLYFTFCGMMAIGLTQNPNVASIVSAAFHATWNLFSGFLIPQTKIPIWWRWYYWLCPVAWSLYGMVVSQYGDDVANFVRDYLGFDHSFLGVVAAGVVAFGLLFALLFGVAIMKLNFQRK
;
A
#
# COMPACT_ATOMS: atom_id res chain seq x y z
N MET A 1 7.57 27.54 -68.82
CA MET A 1 6.31 27.67 -69.56
C MET A 1 5.87 26.28 -69.98
N THR A 2 4.57 25.96 -69.87
CA THR A 2 3.82 24.94 -70.67
C THR A 2 4.33 23.48 -70.71
N ASP A 3 3.51 22.42 -70.70
CA ASP A 3 2.04 22.32 -70.61
C ASP A 3 1.57 20.88 -70.30
N ARG A 4 0.43 20.72 -69.62
CA ARG A 4 -0.56 19.59 -69.66
C ARG A 4 -0.08 18.13 -69.35
N GLY A 5 -0.92 17.19 -68.89
CA GLY A 5 -2.27 17.30 -68.28
C GLY A 5 -3.26 16.18 -68.65
N LEU A 6 -3.57 15.26 -67.70
CA LEU A 6 -4.75 14.33 -67.64
C LEU A 6 -4.84 13.23 -68.75
N PRO A 7 -5.75 12.21 -68.67
CA PRO A 7 -6.68 11.78 -67.59
C PRO A 7 -6.61 10.27 -67.19
N THR A 8 -7.48 9.85 -66.26
CA THR A 8 -7.96 8.45 -66.00
C THR A 8 -9.13 8.08 -66.96
N PRO A 9 -9.92 6.97 -66.88
CA PRO A 9 -10.04 5.80 -65.96
C PRO A 9 -10.09 4.45 -66.79
N PRO A 10 -10.92 3.37 -66.58
CA PRO A 10 -11.69 2.85 -65.42
C PRO A 10 -11.59 1.29 -65.18
N SER A 11 -12.36 0.77 -64.22
CA SER A 11 -12.84 -0.65 -64.12
C SER A 11 -14.15 -0.83 -64.95
N PRO A 12 -14.74 -2.04 -65.23
CA PRO A 12 -15.36 -2.96 -64.23
C PRO A 12 -15.58 -4.46 -64.70
N VAL A 13 -16.61 -5.14 -64.12
CA VAL A 13 -17.43 -6.31 -64.59
C VAL A 13 -17.30 -7.66 -63.83
N PHE A 14 -18.44 -8.35 -63.69
CA PHE A 14 -18.69 -9.60 -62.94
C PHE A 14 -19.38 -10.68 -63.82
N PHE A 15 -19.03 -11.96 -63.61
CA PHE A 15 -19.82 -13.21 -63.76
C PHE A 15 -20.78 -13.50 -64.94
N ALA A 16 -20.50 -14.60 -65.66
CA ALA A 16 -21.44 -15.64 -66.20
C ALA A 16 -20.65 -16.74 -66.96
N SER A 17 -21.07 -18.00 -67.15
CA SER A 17 -22.04 -18.90 -66.46
C SER A 17 -21.93 -20.35 -67.03
N THR A 18 -22.83 -21.27 -66.63
CA THR A 18 -23.12 -22.64 -67.17
C THR A 18 -22.33 -23.86 -66.67
N SER A 19 -23.04 -25.00 -66.66
CA SER A 19 -22.62 -26.38 -66.38
C SER A 19 -23.03 -27.26 -67.61
N SER A 20 -22.70 -28.54 -67.80
CA SER A 20 -22.69 -29.69 -66.87
C SER A 20 -22.21 -30.97 -67.59
N ALA A 21 -21.71 -31.99 -66.86
CA ALA A 21 -21.65 -33.40 -67.27
C ALA A 21 -21.34 -34.34 -66.08
N SER A 22 -21.72 -35.62 -66.16
CA SER A 22 -21.47 -36.68 -65.16
C SER A 22 -20.13 -37.43 -65.40
N ARG A 23 -19.54 -38.26 -64.51
CA ARG A 23 -20.13 -39.38 -63.75
C ARG A 23 -19.09 -40.08 -62.83
N ARG A 24 -19.56 -40.91 -61.88
CA ARG A 24 -18.88 -42.02 -61.13
C ARG A 24 -17.96 -41.68 -59.93
N GLU A 25 -17.76 -42.70 -59.09
CA GLU A 25 -17.24 -42.66 -57.72
C GLU A 25 -15.88 -43.38 -57.58
N ALA A 26 -15.04 -42.92 -56.64
CA ALA A 26 -14.13 -43.70 -55.76
C ALA A 26 -12.99 -44.58 -56.37
N PRO A 27 -11.98 -45.00 -55.57
CA PRO A 27 -11.26 -44.29 -54.50
C PRO A 27 -9.70 -44.46 -54.56
N ARG A 28 -8.98 -43.89 -53.57
CA ARG A 28 -7.51 -43.96 -53.33
C ARG A 28 -6.68 -43.07 -54.28
N SER A 29 -5.52 -42.53 -53.91
CA SER A 29 -4.53 -42.94 -52.89
C SER A 29 -3.87 -41.75 -52.14
N ARG A 30 -3.03 -42.03 -51.12
CA ARG A 30 -2.24 -41.02 -50.38
C ARG A 30 -1.05 -40.54 -51.22
N SER A 31 -0.79 -39.23 -51.22
CA SER A 31 0.48 -38.62 -51.66
C SER A 31 1.23 -38.00 -50.46
N ILE A 32 2.55 -38.03 -50.53
CA ILE A 32 3.49 -37.61 -49.47
C ILE A 32 3.45 -36.08 -49.29
N GLN A 33 3.60 -35.60 -48.05
CA GLN A 33 4.00 -34.22 -47.74
C GLN A 33 5.32 -34.23 -46.95
N HIS A 34 6.07 -33.13 -47.04
CA HIS A 34 7.46 -33.02 -46.60
C HIS A 34 7.62 -32.85 -45.09
N LEU A 35 8.78 -33.27 -44.56
CA LEU A 35 9.26 -32.77 -43.26
C LEU A 35 9.67 -31.28 -43.40
N PRO A 36 9.41 -30.44 -42.38
CA PRO A 36 9.88 -29.05 -42.33
C PRO A 36 11.39 -28.95 -42.00
N SER A 37 11.96 -27.76 -42.18
CA SER A 37 13.39 -27.46 -42.00
C SER A 37 13.77 -27.15 -40.53
N PRO A 38 15.07 -27.28 -40.16
CA PRO A 38 15.53 -27.16 -38.76
C PRO A 38 15.29 -25.79 -38.11
N GLU A 39 15.16 -24.72 -38.88
CA GLU A 39 14.98 -23.35 -38.36
C GLU A 39 13.67 -23.22 -37.56
N SER A 40 12.61 -23.94 -37.98
CA SER A 40 11.29 -23.94 -37.35
C SER A 40 11.25 -24.49 -35.90
N LEU A 41 12.27 -25.25 -35.49
CA LEU A 41 12.41 -25.73 -34.11
C LEU A 41 13.01 -24.66 -33.19
N THR A 42 13.89 -23.80 -33.72
CA THR A 42 14.57 -22.77 -32.92
C THR A 42 13.59 -21.68 -32.46
N GLU A 43 12.65 -21.27 -33.32
CA GLU A 43 11.58 -20.33 -32.95
C GLU A 43 10.65 -20.91 -31.88
N ARG A 44 10.26 -22.18 -32.00
CA ARG A 44 9.43 -22.87 -30.99
C ARG A 44 10.12 -22.99 -29.63
N MET A 45 11.41 -23.33 -29.60
CA MET A 45 12.17 -23.39 -28.35
C MET A 45 12.37 -22.02 -27.67
N PHE A 46 12.28 -20.91 -28.40
CA PHE A 46 12.40 -19.57 -27.82
C PHE A 46 11.09 -19.03 -27.21
N LEU A 47 9.93 -19.51 -27.67
CA LEU A 47 8.61 -19.08 -27.18
C LEU A 47 8.25 -19.63 -25.79
N MET A 48 8.73 -20.83 -25.43
CA MET A 48 8.25 -21.60 -24.27
C MET A 48 8.79 -21.17 -22.89
N ARG A 49 9.53 -20.06 -22.76
CA ARG A 49 10.22 -19.69 -21.49
C ARG A 49 9.61 -18.53 -20.69
N THR A 50 8.47 -17.96 -21.09
CA THR A 50 7.91 -16.75 -20.45
C THR A 50 6.38 -16.70 -20.29
N GLU A 51 5.64 -17.80 -20.48
CA GLU A 51 4.16 -17.78 -20.49
C GLU A 51 3.47 -17.91 -19.09
N TYR A 52 3.95 -17.30 -18.01
CA TYR A 52 3.40 -17.56 -16.66
C TYR A 52 3.12 -16.34 -15.75
N ASP A 53 2.67 -15.23 -16.35
CA ASP A 53 1.44 -14.57 -15.87
C ASP A 53 0.78 -13.86 -17.07
N ARG A 54 -0.29 -14.47 -17.61
CA ARG A 54 -1.15 -13.88 -18.66
C ARG A 54 -2.50 -13.40 -18.11
N GLY A 55 -2.62 -13.21 -16.80
CA GLY A 55 -3.79 -12.63 -16.18
C GLY A 55 -3.90 -11.13 -16.45
N VAL A 56 -4.27 -10.75 -17.68
CA VAL A 56 -4.51 -9.36 -18.11
C VAL A 56 -5.40 -8.61 -17.12
N ASN A 57 -6.43 -9.31 -16.61
CA ASN A 57 -7.43 -8.80 -15.68
C ASN A 57 -7.18 -9.14 -14.20
N THR A 58 -5.96 -9.56 -13.81
CA THR A 58 -5.65 -9.83 -12.39
C THR A 58 -5.42 -8.52 -11.64
N PHE A 59 -6.19 -8.26 -10.58
CA PHE A 59 -6.09 -7.02 -9.80
C PHE A 59 -5.23 -7.15 -8.53
N SER A 60 -4.35 -6.16 -8.31
CA SER A 60 -3.55 -5.96 -7.10
C SER A 60 -4.41 -5.63 -5.87
N PRO A 61 -3.86 -5.75 -4.65
CA PRO A 61 -4.57 -5.36 -3.42
C PRO A 61 -5.08 -3.90 -3.42
N GLU A 62 -4.39 -3.02 -4.16
CA GLU A 62 -4.74 -1.62 -4.41
C GLU A 62 -5.85 -1.42 -5.45
N GLY A 63 -6.31 -2.48 -6.14
CA GLY A 63 -7.36 -2.43 -7.15
C GLY A 63 -6.88 -1.98 -8.53
N ARG A 64 -5.60 -2.23 -8.88
CA ARG A 64 -4.99 -1.92 -10.19
C ARG A 64 -4.63 -3.21 -10.91
N LEU A 65 -4.41 -3.18 -12.22
CA LEU A 65 -4.02 -4.38 -12.98
C LEU A 65 -2.56 -4.75 -12.69
N PHE A 66 -2.29 -5.98 -12.23
CA PHE A 66 -0.93 -6.46 -11.90
C PHE A 66 0.04 -6.32 -13.07
N GLN A 67 -0.43 -6.59 -14.28
CA GLN A 67 0.33 -6.46 -15.53
C GLN A 67 0.81 -5.01 -15.76
N VAL A 68 -0.02 -4.02 -15.42
CA VAL A 68 0.35 -2.59 -15.46
C VAL A 68 1.33 -2.25 -14.33
N GLU A 69 1.19 -2.85 -13.14
CA GLU A 69 2.17 -2.67 -12.06
C GLU A 69 3.54 -3.27 -12.40
N TYR A 70 3.60 -4.43 -13.06
CA TYR A 70 4.86 -4.99 -13.59
C TYR A 70 5.50 -4.08 -14.64
N ALA A 71 4.72 -3.48 -15.55
CA ALA A 71 5.21 -2.50 -16.51
C ALA A 71 5.75 -1.22 -15.81
N ILE A 72 5.10 -0.77 -14.74
CA ILE A 72 5.56 0.35 -13.90
C ILE A 72 6.86 0.01 -13.14
N GLU A 73 7.03 -1.21 -12.64
CA GLU A 73 8.31 -1.65 -12.04
C GLU A 73 9.46 -1.66 -13.08
N ALA A 74 9.19 -2.09 -14.32
CA ALA A 74 10.19 -2.05 -15.40
C ALA A 74 10.69 -0.61 -15.69
N ILE A 75 9.83 0.40 -15.52
CA ILE A 75 10.20 1.83 -15.64
C ILE A 75 11.01 2.31 -14.45
N LYS A 76 10.70 1.87 -13.22
CA LYS A 76 11.49 2.20 -12.01
C LYS A 76 12.93 1.67 -12.07
N LEU A 77 13.13 0.54 -12.76
CA LEU A 77 14.44 -0.02 -13.07
C LEU A 77 15.14 0.65 -14.28
N GLY A 78 14.42 1.55 -14.97
CA GLY A 78 14.93 2.33 -16.09
C GLY A 78 15.99 3.37 -15.71
N SER A 79 16.59 3.96 -16.73
CA SER A 79 17.47 5.13 -16.58
C SER A 79 16.69 6.38 -16.21
N THR A 80 17.29 7.30 -15.45
CA THR A 80 16.66 8.60 -15.22
C THR A 80 16.51 9.38 -16.53
N THR A 81 15.26 9.77 -16.83
CA THR A 81 14.86 10.52 -18.01
C THR A 81 14.14 11.79 -17.54
N ILE A 82 14.57 12.95 -18.05
CA ILE A 82 14.13 14.27 -17.62
C ILE A 82 13.66 15.05 -18.85
N GLY A 83 12.47 15.62 -18.76
CA GLY A 83 11.94 16.59 -19.72
C GLY A 83 11.66 17.91 -19.00
N LEU A 84 12.06 19.03 -19.60
CA LEU A 84 11.93 20.34 -18.98
C LEU A 84 11.45 21.36 -20.03
N LYS A 85 10.16 21.69 -19.97
CA LYS A 85 9.52 22.73 -20.80
C LYS A 85 9.92 24.12 -20.30
N THR A 86 10.45 24.94 -21.19
CA THR A 86 10.76 26.36 -20.94
C THR A 86 9.78 27.25 -21.72
N LYS A 87 10.03 28.55 -21.81
CA LYS A 87 9.28 29.45 -22.70
C LYS A 87 9.71 29.34 -24.16
N ASP A 88 10.97 28.96 -24.37
CA ASP A 88 11.68 29.09 -25.64
C ASP A 88 11.91 27.71 -26.31
N GLY A 89 11.46 26.63 -25.68
CA GLY A 89 11.58 25.26 -26.17
C GLY A 89 11.41 24.21 -25.08
N ILE A 90 11.92 22.99 -25.32
CA ILE A 90 11.91 21.88 -24.36
C ILE A 90 13.29 21.23 -24.38
N VAL A 91 13.82 20.89 -23.21
CA VAL A 91 15.03 20.08 -23.08
C VAL A 91 14.67 18.67 -22.64
N LEU A 92 15.04 17.68 -23.45
CA LEU A 92 15.03 16.26 -23.07
C LEU A 92 16.45 15.81 -22.73
N ALA A 93 16.63 15.13 -21.59
CA ALA A 93 17.91 14.60 -21.15
C ALA A 93 17.72 13.18 -20.57
N VAL A 94 18.56 12.23 -20.98
CA VAL A 94 18.46 10.81 -20.57
C VAL A 94 19.80 10.28 -20.12
N GLU A 95 19.80 9.58 -18.99
CA GLU A 95 20.98 8.90 -18.44
C GLU A 95 21.33 7.64 -19.26
N LYS A 96 22.39 7.72 -20.08
CA LYS A 96 22.96 6.55 -20.77
C LYS A 96 23.85 5.72 -19.84
N ARG A 97 23.25 4.81 -19.04
CA ARG A 97 24.00 3.75 -18.35
C ARG A 97 24.45 2.68 -19.35
N VAL A 98 25.76 2.51 -19.52
CA VAL A 98 26.36 1.39 -20.26
C VAL A 98 26.50 0.22 -19.28
N THR A 99 25.61 -0.76 -19.37
CA THR A 99 25.48 -1.87 -18.40
C THR A 99 26.48 -3.02 -18.62
N SER A 100 27.16 -3.04 -19.75
CA SER A 100 28.18 -4.04 -20.09
C SER A 100 29.28 -3.42 -20.97
N PRO A 101 30.57 -3.72 -20.74
CA PRO A 101 31.66 -3.26 -21.60
C PRO A 101 31.64 -3.89 -23.01
N LEU A 102 30.75 -4.85 -23.27
CA LEU A 102 30.49 -5.44 -24.59
C LEU A 102 29.43 -4.69 -25.40
N LEU A 103 28.84 -3.61 -24.85
CA LEU A 103 27.68 -2.93 -25.43
C LEU A 103 28.09 -1.53 -25.92
N GLU A 104 28.02 -1.31 -27.24
CA GLU A 104 28.52 -0.07 -27.85
C GLU A 104 27.66 1.16 -27.44
N PRO A 105 28.25 2.23 -26.86
CA PRO A 105 27.48 3.37 -26.34
C PRO A 105 26.66 4.17 -27.37
N SER A 106 27.04 4.04 -28.64
CA SER A 106 26.32 4.55 -29.83
C SER A 106 24.96 3.87 -30.01
N SER A 107 24.90 2.54 -29.85
CA SER A 107 23.71 1.71 -30.09
C SER A 107 22.54 1.94 -29.13
N VAL A 108 22.81 2.58 -27.97
CA VAL A 108 21.79 2.87 -26.95
C VAL A 108 21.14 4.22 -27.25
N GLU A 109 20.16 4.20 -28.15
CA GLU A 109 19.28 5.33 -28.42
C GLU A 109 18.10 5.35 -27.44
N LYS A 110 17.86 6.51 -26.80
CA LYS A 110 16.79 6.72 -25.80
C LYS A 110 16.08 8.07 -25.92
N ILE A 111 16.48 8.86 -26.92
CA ILE A 111 15.73 10.00 -27.43
C ILE A 111 15.51 9.67 -28.90
N MET A 112 14.26 9.63 -29.35
CA MET A 112 13.86 9.24 -30.71
C MET A 112 12.91 10.29 -31.28
N GLU A 113 13.08 10.60 -32.57
CA GLU A 113 12.23 11.53 -33.33
C GLU A 113 10.95 10.83 -33.80
N ILE A 114 9.79 11.51 -33.72
CA ILE A 114 8.48 11.00 -34.17
C ILE A 114 8.01 11.73 -35.43
N ASP A 115 8.20 13.05 -35.48
CA ASP A 115 7.99 13.94 -36.64
C ASP A 115 8.93 15.14 -36.48
N GLU A 116 9.08 15.99 -37.51
CA GLU A 116 10.05 17.11 -37.54
C GLU A 116 9.92 18.08 -36.36
N HIS A 117 8.73 18.16 -35.73
CA HIS A 117 8.41 18.99 -34.57
C HIS A 117 8.16 18.19 -33.27
N ILE A 118 8.31 16.85 -33.27
CA ILE A 118 8.00 15.97 -32.13
C ILE A 118 9.17 14.99 -31.83
N GLY A 119 9.76 15.12 -30.64
CA GLY A 119 10.72 14.17 -30.08
C GLY A 119 10.19 13.43 -28.85
N CYS A 120 10.78 12.28 -28.55
CA CYS A 120 10.36 11.40 -27.47
C CYS A 120 11.57 10.89 -26.67
N ALA A 121 11.56 11.02 -25.34
CA ALA A 121 12.56 10.43 -24.45
C ALA A 121 11.99 9.24 -23.65
N VAL A 122 12.80 8.21 -23.48
CA VAL A 122 12.37 6.88 -23.05
C VAL A 122 12.83 6.53 -21.64
N SER A 123 11.98 5.91 -20.82
CA SER A 123 12.39 5.10 -19.66
C SER A 123 11.66 3.76 -19.61
N GLY A 124 12.34 2.70 -19.18
CA GLY A 124 11.87 1.32 -19.26
C GLY A 124 12.44 0.57 -20.48
N LEU A 125 11.65 -0.33 -21.06
CA LEU A 125 12.06 -1.24 -22.14
C LEU A 125 12.18 -0.53 -23.49
N ILE A 126 13.39 -0.54 -24.08
CA ILE A 126 13.68 0.13 -25.36
C ILE A 126 12.99 -0.56 -26.55
N ALA A 127 12.75 -1.87 -26.50
CA ALA A 127 12.02 -2.59 -27.54
C ALA A 127 10.57 -2.08 -27.66
N ASP A 128 9.85 -2.09 -26.53
CA ASP A 128 8.51 -1.53 -26.39
C ASP A 128 8.44 -0.05 -26.80
N ALA A 129 9.45 0.74 -26.43
CA ALA A 129 9.58 2.14 -26.83
C ALA A 129 9.59 2.31 -28.35
N ARG A 130 10.32 1.45 -29.07
CA ARG A 130 10.39 1.48 -30.54
C ARG A 130 9.05 1.13 -31.16
N THR A 131 8.33 0.13 -30.65
CA THR A 131 6.98 -0.20 -31.16
C THR A 131 6.01 0.98 -31.04
N LEU A 132 6.00 1.66 -29.88
CA LEU A 132 5.16 2.84 -29.68
C LEU A 132 5.59 4.04 -30.56
N VAL A 133 6.89 4.27 -30.72
CA VAL A 133 7.43 5.35 -31.56
C VAL A 133 7.19 5.10 -33.05
N GLU A 134 7.31 3.87 -33.56
CA GLU A 134 6.99 3.56 -34.95
C GLU A 134 5.48 3.67 -35.25
N HIS A 135 4.61 3.25 -34.33
CA HIS A 135 3.17 3.52 -34.46
C HIS A 135 2.89 5.02 -34.52
N ALA A 136 3.54 5.82 -33.67
CA ALA A 136 3.41 7.28 -33.68
C ALA A 136 3.88 7.91 -35.01
N ARG A 137 5.00 7.42 -35.57
CA ARG A 137 5.52 7.84 -36.89
C ARG A 137 4.56 7.52 -38.03
N VAL A 138 3.91 6.36 -37.98
CA VAL A 138 2.89 5.97 -38.96
C VAL A 138 1.65 6.87 -38.83
N GLU A 139 1.18 7.14 -37.62
CA GLU A 139 0.02 8.02 -37.40
C GLU A 139 0.30 9.50 -37.73
N THR A 140 1.48 10.04 -37.44
CA THR A 140 1.84 11.42 -37.88
C THR A 140 1.89 11.53 -39.39
N GLN A 141 2.47 10.54 -40.08
CA GLN A 141 2.49 10.50 -41.55
C GLN A 141 1.08 10.32 -42.15
N ASN A 142 0.25 9.43 -41.59
CA ASN A 142 -1.13 9.23 -42.02
C ASN A 142 -1.98 10.49 -41.84
N HIS A 143 -1.85 11.19 -40.71
CA HIS A 143 -2.52 12.46 -40.45
C HIS A 143 -2.07 13.53 -41.45
N ARG A 144 -0.76 13.69 -41.63
CA ARG A 144 -0.15 14.68 -42.52
C ARG A 144 -0.51 14.43 -43.99
N PHE A 145 -0.70 13.17 -44.39
CA PHE A 145 -1.22 12.78 -45.70
C PHE A 145 -2.73 13.04 -45.85
N SER A 146 -3.52 12.77 -44.81
CA SER A 146 -5.00 12.83 -44.87
C SER A 146 -5.57 14.24 -44.73
N TYR A 147 -4.96 15.07 -43.88
CA TYR A 147 -5.43 16.42 -43.53
C TYR A 147 -4.54 17.54 -44.10
N GLY A 148 -3.32 17.22 -44.55
CA GLY A 148 -2.38 18.18 -45.13
C GLY A 148 -1.60 19.03 -44.11
N GLU A 149 -1.79 18.76 -42.81
CA GLU A 149 -1.18 19.50 -41.69
C GLU A 149 -0.43 18.56 -40.73
N PRO A 150 0.65 19.01 -40.08
CA PRO A 150 1.37 18.21 -39.09
C PRO A 150 0.48 17.89 -37.89
N MET A 151 0.51 16.64 -37.41
CA MET A 151 -0.29 16.23 -36.25
C MET A 151 0.25 16.88 -34.97
N THR A 152 -0.63 17.33 -34.07
CA THR A 152 -0.19 17.99 -32.82
C THR A 152 0.51 17.02 -31.86
N VAL A 153 1.35 17.55 -30.96
CA VAL A 153 1.99 16.76 -29.89
C VAL A 153 0.95 16.06 -29.01
N GLU A 154 -0.20 16.68 -28.76
CA GLU A 154 -1.28 16.07 -27.97
C GLU A 154 -1.94 14.91 -28.71
N SER A 155 -2.29 15.08 -29.99
CA SER A 155 -2.84 14.01 -30.82
C SER A 155 -1.86 12.84 -30.99
N SER A 156 -0.56 13.12 -31.15
CA SER A 156 0.49 12.09 -31.20
C SER A 156 0.65 11.33 -29.87
N THR A 157 0.60 12.06 -28.75
CA THR A 157 0.60 11.48 -27.39
C THR A 157 -0.63 10.59 -27.18
N GLN A 158 -1.80 11.04 -27.64
CA GLN A 158 -3.03 10.26 -27.55
C GLN A 158 -2.95 8.99 -28.42
N ALA A 159 -2.51 9.06 -29.68
CA ALA A 159 -2.38 7.89 -30.55
C ALA A 159 -1.46 6.79 -29.99
N ILE A 160 -0.41 7.18 -29.24
CA ILE A 160 0.45 6.25 -28.48
C ILE A 160 -0.32 5.63 -27.30
N CYS A 161 -1.09 6.44 -26.56
CA CYS A 161 -1.86 5.96 -25.42
C CYS A 161 -3.02 5.05 -25.83
N ASP A 162 -3.71 5.36 -26.93
CA ASP A 162 -4.79 4.54 -27.49
C ASP A 162 -4.25 3.17 -27.95
N LEU A 163 -3.01 3.08 -28.47
CA LEU A 163 -2.35 1.79 -28.72
C LEU A 163 -2.03 1.05 -27.40
N ALA A 164 -1.59 1.75 -26.36
CA ALA A 164 -1.32 1.14 -25.06
C ALA A 164 -2.61 0.68 -24.33
N LEU A 165 -3.74 1.34 -24.55
CA LEU A 165 -5.06 0.96 -24.01
C LEU A 165 -5.62 -0.33 -24.63
N ARG A 166 -5.30 -0.63 -25.90
CA ARG A 166 -5.75 -1.86 -26.59
C ARG A 166 -5.19 -3.17 -26.00
N PHE A 167 -4.35 -3.09 -24.97
CA PHE A 167 -3.94 -4.22 -24.15
C PHE A 167 -5.17 -4.87 -23.47
N GLY A 168 -5.67 -5.95 -24.07
CA GLY A 168 -6.85 -6.69 -23.62
C GLY A 168 -8.09 -6.59 -24.53
N GLU A 169 -8.05 -5.82 -25.62
CA GLU A 169 -9.19 -5.65 -26.56
C GLU A 169 -9.12 -6.56 -27.80
N GLY A 170 -8.23 -7.55 -27.83
CA GLY A 170 -8.13 -8.52 -28.93
C GLY A 170 -9.07 -9.72 -28.79
N ASP A 171 -9.38 -10.38 -29.90
CA ASP A 171 -10.03 -11.70 -29.91
C ASP A 171 -9.22 -12.72 -29.07
N GLU A 172 -9.89 -13.76 -28.55
CA GLU A 172 -9.37 -14.64 -27.47
C GLU A 172 -8.02 -15.30 -27.76
N GLU A 173 -7.63 -15.46 -29.02
CA GLU A 173 -6.34 -16.04 -29.45
C GLU A 173 -5.14 -15.06 -29.40
N SER A 174 -5.35 -13.76 -29.20
CA SER A 174 -4.30 -12.73 -29.36
C SER A 174 -4.28 -11.63 -28.28
N MET A 175 -4.33 -12.00 -27.00
CA MET A 175 -4.00 -11.07 -25.91
C MET A 175 -2.49 -10.77 -25.85
N SER A 176 -2.13 -9.50 -26.08
CA SER A 176 -0.79 -8.96 -25.87
C SER A 176 -0.50 -8.71 -24.38
N ARG A 177 0.73 -8.27 -24.04
CA ARG A 177 1.12 -7.75 -22.71
C ARG A 177 1.17 -6.21 -22.75
N PRO A 178 1.13 -5.50 -21.61
CA PRO A 178 1.28 -4.04 -21.64
C PRO A 178 2.74 -3.66 -21.91
N PHE A 179 2.94 -2.44 -22.39
CA PHE A 179 4.26 -1.92 -22.72
C PHE A 179 5.00 -1.49 -21.44
N GLY A 180 6.17 -2.08 -21.17
CA GLY A 180 7.02 -1.82 -20.00
C GLY A 180 7.84 -0.54 -20.12
N VAL A 181 7.22 0.55 -20.56
CA VAL A 181 7.88 1.80 -20.94
C VAL A 181 7.00 3.02 -20.64
N SER A 182 7.64 4.11 -20.22
CA SER A 182 7.05 5.44 -20.11
C SER A 182 7.81 6.39 -21.02
N LEU A 183 7.07 7.27 -21.69
CA LEU A 183 7.61 8.22 -22.67
C LEU A 183 7.39 9.65 -22.18
N LEU A 184 8.41 10.49 -22.34
CA LEU A 184 8.29 11.94 -22.30
C LEU A 184 8.25 12.45 -23.74
N ILE A 185 7.05 12.80 -24.20
CA ILE A 185 6.81 13.29 -25.55
C ILE A 185 6.86 14.82 -25.52
N ALA A 186 7.73 15.39 -26.33
CA ALA A 186 8.05 16.80 -26.35
C ALA A 186 8.04 17.32 -27.80
N GLY A 187 7.31 18.39 -28.06
CA GLY A 187 7.35 19.03 -29.37
C GLY A 187 6.94 20.49 -29.33
N HIS A 188 6.92 21.11 -30.50
CA HIS A 188 6.59 22.53 -30.66
C HIS A 188 5.49 22.71 -31.71
N ASP A 189 4.24 22.68 -31.26
CA ASP A 189 3.06 23.00 -32.09
C ASP A 189 2.99 24.51 -32.38
N GLU A 190 2.01 24.94 -33.19
CA GLU A 190 1.68 26.37 -33.35
C GLU A 190 1.30 27.05 -32.03
N ASN A 191 0.81 26.28 -31.07
CA ASN A 191 0.49 26.72 -29.70
C ASN A 191 1.73 26.83 -28.78
N GLY A 192 2.94 26.57 -29.30
CA GLY A 192 4.20 26.61 -28.56
C GLY A 192 4.69 25.25 -28.04
N PRO A 193 5.73 25.23 -27.19
CA PRO A 193 6.33 24.00 -26.68
C PRO A 193 5.37 23.24 -25.75
N SER A 194 5.14 21.95 -26.02
CA SER A 194 4.28 21.04 -25.25
C SER A 194 5.03 19.79 -24.80
N LEU A 195 4.94 19.44 -23.50
CA LEU A 195 5.59 18.27 -22.88
C LEU A 195 4.54 17.43 -22.14
N TYR A 196 4.43 16.17 -22.53
CA TYR A 196 3.54 15.17 -21.93
C TYR A 196 4.33 13.97 -21.38
N TYR A 197 3.84 13.40 -20.28
CA TYR A 197 4.26 12.11 -19.75
C TYR A 197 3.20 11.06 -20.11
N THR A 198 3.61 9.88 -20.60
CA THR A 198 2.75 8.71 -20.78
C THR A 198 3.08 7.60 -19.77
N ASP A 199 2.06 6.85 -19.38
CA ASP A 199 2.13 5.70 -18.47
C ASP A 199 1.75 4.40 -19.21
N PRO A 200 2.31 3.22 -18.85
CA PRO A 200 1.84 1.91 -19.33
C PRO A 200 0.33 1.68 -19.19
N SER A 201 -0.35 2.36 -18.27
CA SER A 201 -1.81 2.35 -18.16
C SER A 201 -2.56 3.04 -19.31
N GLY A 202 -1.87 3.38 -20.42
CA GLY A 202 -2.45 4.08 -21.56
C GLY A 202 -2.98 5.48 -21.20
N THR A 203 -2.36 6.13 -20.22
CA THR A 203 -2.82 7.43 -19.70
C THR A 203 -1.71 8.48 -19.79
N PHE A 204 -2.07 9.71 -20.17
CA PHE A 204 -1.11 10.81 -20.34
C PHE A 204 -1.49 12.09 -19.59
N TRP A 205 -0.48 12.88 -19.23
CA TRP A 205 -0.66 14.16 -18.53
C TRP A 205 0.37 15.20 -18.97
N GLN A 206 -0.06 16.45 -19.16
CA GLN A 206 0.84 17.59 -19.36
C GLN A 206 1.45 18.03 -18.01
N CYS A 207 2.76 18.32 -17.95
CA CYS A 207 3.49 18.39 -16.66
C CYS A 207 4.37 19.65 -16.49
N ASN A 208 4.24 20.33 -15.33
CA ASN A 208 5.13 21.44 -14.90
C ASN A 208 5.80 21.22 -13.51
N ALA A 209 5.06 21.14 -12.38
CA ALA A 209 5.62 20.94 -11.01
C ALA A 209 4.53 20.62 -9.95
N LYS A 210 4.89 20.16 -8.72
CA LYS A 210 3.91 19.79 -7.65
C LYS A 210 4.31 20.12 -6.19
N ALA A 211 3.33 20.49 -5.34
CA ALA A 211 3.48 20.78 -3.89
C ALA A 211 2.16 20.57 -3.09
N ILE A 212 2.22 20.59 -1.75
CA ILE A 212 1.09 20.51 -0.79
C ILE A 212 1.27 21.55 0.33
N GLY A 213 0.18 22.14 0.85
CA GLY A 213 0.20 23.17 1.92
C GLY A 213 -1.01 23.10 2.87
N SER A 214 -0.89 23.68 4.08
CA SER A 214 -1.84 23.49 5.19
C SER A 214 -2.87 24.63 5.36
N VAL A 215 -4.14 24.26 5.57
CA VAL A 215 -5.27 25.20 5.75
C VAL A 215 -5.13 26.07 7.00
N LEU A 216 -4.51 25.57 8.07
CA LEU A 216 -4.42 26.28 9.36
C LEU A 216 -3.53 27.54 9.32
N VAL A 217 -2.49 27.59 8.47
CA VAL A 217 -1.66 28.79 8.29
C VAL A 217 -2.47 29.94 7.65
N VAL A 218 -3.41 29.60 6.75
CA VAL A 218 -4.31 30.58 6.12
C VAL A 218 -5.29 31.18 7.13
N MET A 219 -5.79 30.37 8.08
CA MET A 219 -6.64 30.85 9.20
C MET A 219 -5.85 31.72 10.19
N LEU A 220 -4.62 31.33 10.53
CA LEU A 220 -3.73 32.08 11.43
C LEU A 220 -3.46 33.49 10.91
N LEU A 221 -3.04 33.60 9.64
CA LEU A 221 -2.71 34.88 9.01
C LEU A 221 -3.94 35.66 8.53
N GLY A 222 -5.15 35.06 8.55
CA GLY A 222 -6.37 35.67 8.05
C GLY A 222 -6.90 36.87 8.85
N GLY A 223 -6.42 37.10 10.07
CA GLY A 223 -6.96 38.13 10.98
C GLY A 223 -8.12 37.64 11.88
N PHE A 224 -8.41 36.34 11.88
CA PHE A 224 -9.47 35.75 12.71
C PHE A 224 -8.95 35.32 14.09
N VAL A 225 -7.80 34.64 14.13
CA VAL A 225 -7.20 34.09 15.36
C VAL A 225 -6.31 35.13 16.08
N LEU A 226 -5.74 36.06 15.32
CA LEU A 226 -4.88 37.14 15.79
C LEU A 226 -5.31 38.45 15.11
N SER A 227 -5.63 39.48 15.89
CA SER A 227 -5.96 40.78 15.30
C SER A 227 -4.76 41.41 14.58
N ARG A 228 -5.04 42.13 13.49
CA ARG A 228 -4.03 42.80 12.64
C ARG A 228 -3.12 43.75 13.44
N GLU A 229 -3.66 44.42 14.46
CA GLU A 229 -2.90 45.38 15.28
C GLU A 229 -1.96 44.70 16.28
N ASP A 230 -2.23 43.44 16.64
CA ASP A 230 -1.44 42.67 17.60
C ASP A 230 -0.33 41.84 16.97
N MET A 231 -0.37 41.65 15.65
CA MET A 231 0.62 40.93 14.87
C MET A 231 1.91 41.75 14.68
N ASN A 232 3.06 41.08 14.76
CA ASN A 232 4.37 41.70 14.55
C ASN A 232 4.51 42.36 13.16
N LYS A 233 5.09 43.58 13.13
CA LYS A 233 5.35 44.35 11.89
C LYS A 233 6.09 43.56 10.80
N TRP A 234 6.93 42.61 11.20
CA TRP A 234 7.74 41.76 10.30
C TRP A 234 6.93 40.61 9.67
N TRP A 235 5.78 40.25 10.26
CA TRP A 235 4.86 39.22 9.74
C TRP A 235 3.69 39.80 8.94
N ILE A 236 3.55 41.13 8.86
CA ILE A 236 2.37 41.79 8.27
C ILE A 236 2.13 41.46 6.79
N TRP A 237 3.18 41.07 6.04
CA TRP A 237 3.06 40.58 4.67
C TRP A 237 2.24 39.28 4.57
N GLY A 238 2.30 38.42 5.59
CA GLY A 238 1.56 37.15 5.62
C GLY A 238 0.05 37.35 5.70
N TYR A 239 -0.40 38.41 6.38
CA TYR A 239 -1.80 38.84 6.41
C TYR A 239 -2.29 39.31 5.04
N TRP A 240 -1.45 40.08 4.32
CA TRP A 240 -1.73 40.47 2.93
C TRP A 240 -1.65 39.31 1.93
N ALA A 241 -0.94 38.23 2.26
CA ALA A 241 -0.87 37.02 1.44
C ALA A 241 -2.04 36.02 1.70
N SER A 242 -2.84 36.21 2.76
CA SER A 242 -3.91 35.26 3.12
C SER A 242 -5.24 35.57 2.40
N PRO A 243 -5.80 34.64 1.59
CA PRO A 243 -7.13 34.81 1.00
C PRO A 243 -8.24 35.00 2.04
N MET A 244 -8.08 34.39 3.23
CA MET A 244 -9.04 34.48 4.33
C MET A 244 -9.21 35.92 4.82
N MET A 245 -8.14 36.73 4.79
CA MET A 245 -8.19 38.13 5.21
C MET A 245 -9.11 38.96 4.32
N TYR A 246 -9.06 38.75 3.02
CA TYR A 246 -9.94 39.42 2.05
C TYR A 246 -11.40 38.99 2.21
N ALA A 247 -11.66 37.70 2.47
CA ALA A 247 -12.99 37.20 2.79
C ALA A 247 -13.55 37.78 4.10
N GLN A 248 -12.78 37.72 5.18
CA GLN A 248 -13.20 38.19 6.50
C GLN A 248 -13.51 39.69 6.48
N ASN A 249 -12.67 40.52 5.86
CA ASN A 249 -12.94 41.96 5.72
C ASN A 249 -14.20 42.22 4.88
N ALA A 250 -14.36 41.58 3.71
CA ALA A 250 -15.52 41.82 2.85
C ALA A 250 -16.85 41.44 3.50
N VAL A 251 -16.92 40.26 4.13
CA VAL A 251 -18.13 39.79 4.84
C VAL A 251 -18.45 40.66 6.04
N SER A 252 -17.44 41.00 6.86
CA SER A 252 -17.64 41.83 8.06
C SER A 252 -18.09 43.24 7.71
N VAL A 253 -17.52 43.85 6.67
CA VAL A 253 -17.91 45.19 6.19
C VAL A 253 -19.33 45.19 5.63
N ASN A 254 -19.74 44.14 4.93
CA ASN A 254 -21.11 44.01 4.41
C ASN A 254 -22.14 43.88 5.53
N GLU A 255 -21.88 43.04 6.54
CA GLU A 255 -22.81 42.80 7.66
C GLU A 255 -22.86 43.99 8.63
N PHE A 256 -21.71 44.41 9.18
CA PHE A 256 -21.68 45.41 10.26
C PHE A 256 -21.95 46.86 9.81
N LEU A 257 -21.95 47.17 8.51
CA LEU A 257 -22.47 48.45 7.99
C LEU A 257 -23.98 48.41 7.67
N GLY A 258 -24.61 47.22 7.74
CA GLY A 258 -26.03 47.01 7.52
C GLY A 258 -26.92 47.72 8.55
N GLN A 259 -28.17 48.03 8.15
CA GLN A 259 -29.10 48.87 8.92
C GLN A 259 -29.31 48.38 10.37
N SER A 260 -29.31 47.07 10.61
CA SER A 260 -29.40 46.43 11.94
C SER A 260 -28.36 46.92 12.96
N TRP A 261 -27.17 47.31 12.47
CA TRP A 261 -25.98 47.67 13.25
C TRP A 261 -25.74 49.19 13.34
N GLN A 262 -26.58 50.02 12.71
CA GLN A 262 -26.45 51.49 12.69
C GLN A 262 -26.89 52.18 14.00
N LYS A 263 -27.06 51.43 15.09
CA LYS A 263 -27.42 51.94 16.42
C LYS A 263 -26.20 52.65 17.03
N VAL A 264 -26.37 53.88 17.49
CA VAL A 264 -25.32 54.63 18.21
C VAL A 264 -25.46 54.36 19.70
N LEU A 265 -24.35 54.06 20.41
CA LEU A 265 -24.37 53.85 21.85
C LEU A 265 -24.36 55.20 22.59
N PRO A 266 -25.02 55.33 23.75
CA PRO A 266 -24.93 56.54 24.57
C PRO A 266 -23.48 56.77 25.02
N GLY A 267 -22.85 57.83 24.51
CA GLY A 267 -21.45 58.16 24.76
C GLY A 267 -20.50 57.92 23.57
N SER A 268 -20.96 57.35 22.44
CA SER A 268 -20.18 57.27 21.20
C SER A 268 -20.73 58.18 20.11
N THR A 269 -19.86 58.68 19.24
CA THR A 269 -20.23 59.43 18.02
C THR A 269 -20.34 58.54 16.78
N GLU A 270 -19.91 57.27 16.88
CA GLU A 270 -19.91 56.30 15.77
C GLU A 270 -20.97 55.21 15.97
N PRO A 271 -21.48 54.60 14.87
CA PRO A 271 -22.38 53.44 14.94
C PRO A 271 -21.72 52.22 15.58
N LEU A 272 -22.52 51.39 16.26
CA LEU A 272 -22.11 50.15 16.92
C LEU A 272 -21.32 49.22 15.99
N GLY A 273 -21.75 49.05 14.74
CA GLY A 273 -21.03 48.24 13.76
C GLY A 273 -19.63 48.74 13.43
N VAL A 274 -19.42 50.06 13.35
CA VAL A 274 -18.09 50.68 13.10
C VAL A 274 -17.18 50.49 14.31
N LEU A 275 -17.72 50.62 15.53
CA LEU A 275 -17.00 50.35 16.77
C LEU A 275 -16.57 48.87 16.87
N ILE A 276 -17.45 47.93 16.50
CA ILE A 276 -17.14 46.50 16.46
C ILE A 276 -16.02 46.20 15.44
N LEU A 277 -16.14 46.69 14.20
CA LEU A 277 -15.13 46.52 13.15
C LEU A 277 -13.75 47.03 13.62
N LYS A 278 -13.68 48.23 14.18
CA LYS A 278 -12.45 48.79 14.77
C LYS A 278 -11.92 47.95 15.93
N SER A 279 -12.78 47.48 16.83
CA SER A 279 -12.35 46.71 18.02
C SER A 279 -11.70 45.37 17.70
N HIS A 280 -11.98 44.80 16.52
CA HIS A 280 -11.33 43.59 16.01
C HIS A 280 -10.17 43.88 15.03
N GLY A 281 -9.88 45.15 14.71
CA GLY A 281 -8.83 45.53 13.75
C GLY A 281 -9.20 45.33 12.28
N ILE A 282 -10.50 45.31 11.96
CA ILE A 282 -11.07 45.12 10.61
C ILE A 282 -11.28 46.51 9.97
N PHE A 283 -11.01 46.64 8.66
CA PHE A 283 -11.15 47.94 7.98
C PHE A 283 -12.62 48.35 7.85
N PRO A 284 -13.05 49.53 8.35
CA PRO A 284 -14.47 49.93 8.36
C PRO A 284 -14.98 50.59 7.07
N GLU A 285 -14.20 50.61 5.99
CA GLU A 285 -14.51 51.38 4.77
C GLU A 285 -15.18 50.49 3.71
N THR A 286 -16.33 50.90 3.15
CA THR A 286 -17.14 50.11 2.20
C THR A 286 -16.37 49.58 0.99
N LYS A 287 -15.30 50.28 0.57
CA LYS A 287 -14.42 49.86 -0.55
C LYS A 287 -13.78 48.48 -0.34
N TRP A 288 -13.60 48.04 0.91
CA TRP A 288 -13.01 46.73 1.23
C TRP A 288 -13.88 45.54 0.83
N TYR A 289 -15.19 45.73 0.66
CA TYR A 289 -16.06 44.73 0.04
C TYR A 289 -15.62 44.38 -1.39
N TRP A 290 -15.47 45.41 -2.24
CA TRP A 290 -15.08 45.24 -3.64
C TRP A 290 -13.61 44.80 -3.80
N ILE A 291 -12.71 45.33 -2.97
CA ILE A 291 -11.31 44.87 -2.91
C ILE A 291 -11.25 43.38 -2.53
N GLY A 292 -12.02 42.95 -1.52
CA GLY A 292 -12.07 41.56 -1.10
C GLY A 292 -12.66 40.63 -2.16
N PHE A 293 -13.76 41.04 -2.81
CA PHE A 293 -14.35 40.29 -3.92
C PHE A 293 -13.38 40.11 -5.09
N GLY A 294 -12.71 41.18 -5.53
CA GLY A 294 -11.71 41.12 -6.59
C GLY A 294 -10.49 40.27 -6.22
N ALA A 295 -9.98 40.39 -5.00
CA ALA A 295 -8.87 39.58 -4.50
C ALA A 295 -9.25 38.08 -4.43
N LEU A 296 -10.47 37.75 -3.98
CA LEU A 296 -10.95 36.37 -3.94
C LEU A 296 -11.10 35.76 -5.33
N LEU A 297 -11.60 36.50 -6.32
CA LEU A 297 -11.61 36.04 -7.73
C LEU A 297 -10.20 35.84 -8.29
N GLY A 298 -9.25 36.73 -7.95
CA GLY A 298 -7.84 36.55 -8.27
C GLY A 298 -7.25 35.28 -7.66
N PHE A 299 -7.55 35.02 -6.37
CA PHE A 299 -7.13 33.80 -5.70
C PHE A 299 -7.83 32.54 -6.23
N THR A 300 -9.12 32.54 -6.54
CA THR A 300 -9.77 31.34 -7.12
C THR A 300 -9.26 31.05 -8.52
N PHE A 301 -8.98 32.08 -9.34
CA PHE A 301 -8.32 31.89 -10.63
C PHE A 301 -6.90 31.32 -10.45
N LEU A 302 -6.09 31.89 -9.54
CA LEU A 302 -4.75 31.39 -9.21
C LEU A 302 -4.78 29.93 -8.72
N PHE A 303 -5.63 29.60 -7.75
CA PHE A 303 -5.77 28.24 -7.22
C PHE A 303 -6.32 27.26 -8.26
N THR A 304 -7.24 27.68 -9.14
CA THR A 304 -7.74 26.82 -10.23
C THR A 304 -6.66 26.55 -11.27
N LEU A 305 -5.87 27.57 -11.62
CA LEU A 305 -4.74 27.44 -12.54
C LEU A 305 -3.62 26.58 -11.94
N CYS A 306 -3.35 26.70 -10.63
CA CYS A 306 -2.50 25.75 -9.91
C CYS A 306 -3.09 24.33 -9.89
N LEU A 307 -4.37 24.14 -9.56
CA LEU A 307 -5.01 22.81 -9.50
C LEU A 307 -5.06 22.11 -10.87
N ALA A 308 -5.24 22.88 -11.96
CA ALA A 308 -5.12 22.38 -13.33
C ALA A 308 -3.72 21.76 -13.59
N TYR A 309 -2.66 22.40 -13.08
CA TYR A 309 -1.29 21.89 -13.15
C TYR A 309 -0.94 20.76 -12.16
N LEU A 310 -1.86 20.36 -11.27
CA LEU A 310 -1.57 19.47 -10.14
C LEU A 310 -2.43 18.19 -10.09
N LYS A 311 -3.24 17.95 -11.13
CA LYS A 311 -4.32 16.96 -11.16
C LYS A 311 -3.87 15.55 -10.73
N SER A 312 -4.77 14.85 -10.05
CA SER A 312 -4.68 13.43 -9.70
C SER A 312 -6.10 12.93 -9.51
N TYR A 313 -6.46 11.83 -10.15
CA TYR A 313 -7.78 11.19 -10.09
C TYR A 313 -7.70 9.81 -9.45
N GLY A 314 -8.86 9.25 -9.08
CA GLY A 314 -9.04 7.81 -8.95
C GLY A 314 -9.89 7.39 -7.75
N HIS A 315 -11.08 6.86 -8.03
CA HIS A 315 -11.80 5.93 -7.15
C HIS A 315 -12.79 5.09 -7.97
N SER A 316 -12.62 3.76 -7.90
CA SER A 316 -13.61 2.72 -8.24
C SER A 316 -13.34 1.51 -7.33
N TYR A 317 -14.34 0.65 -7.14
CA TYR A 317 -14.24 -0.58 -6.34
C TYR A 317 -14.68 -1.80 -7.17
N PRO A 318 -14.05 -2.98 -7.00
CA PRO A 318 -14.59 -4.26 -7.43
C PRO A 318 -15.07 -5.14 -6.25
N SER A 319 -15.95 -6.10 -6.54
CA SER A 319 -16.48 -7.12 -5.62
C SER A 319 -16.10 -8.54 -6.07
N VAL A 320 -16.21 -9.55 -5.19
CA VAL A 320 -15.77 -10.95 -5.44
C VAL A 320 -16.73 -11.98 -4.83
N SER A 321 -16.93 -13.11 -5.53
CA SER A 321 -17.57 -14.36 -5.09
C SER A 321 -17.16 -15.50 -6.06
N GLU A 322 -17.17 -16.82 -5.77
CA GLU A 322 -17.54 -17.55 -4.54
C GLU A 322 -16.80 -18.93 -4.40
N GLU A 323 -17.37 -19.89 -3.65
CA GLU A 323 -16.76 -21.09 -3.05
C GLU A 323 -16.20 -22.20 -3.99
N THR A 324 -15.48 -23.15 -3.37
CA THR A 324 -15.06 -24.45 -3.94
C THR A 324 -15.37 -25.58 -2.94
N LYS A 325 -15.64 -26.81 -3.40
CA LYS A 325 -15.90 -27.98 -2.53
C LYS A 325 -14.61 -28.76 -2.25
N GLY A 326 -14.55 -29.46 -1.11
CA GLY A 326 -13.37 -30.23 -0.69
C GLY A 326 -13.53 -31.74 -0.82
N GLU A 327 -12.44 -32.42 -1.22
CA GLU A 327 -12.27 -33.88 -1.21
C GLU A 327 -11.01 -34.29 -0.41
N THR A 328 -10.94 -35.57 -0.01
CA THR A 328 -9.97 -36.08 0.97
C THR A 328 -8.54 -36.17 0.43
N CYS A 329 -7.63 -35.33 0.92
CA CYS A 329 -6.20 -35.36 0.60
C CYS A 329 -5.37 -36.06 1.70
N LYS A 330 -4.11 -36.41 1.39
CA LYS A 330 -3.11 -36.98 2.29
C LYS A 330 -1.75 -36.31 2.05
N PHE A 331 -0.88 -36.31 3.06
CA PHE A 331 0.54 -35.94 2.98
C PHE A 331 1.30 -36.85 3.94
N ASP A 332 2.28 -37.60 3.44
CA ASP A 332 2.88 -38.72 4.17
C ASP A 332 4.39 -38.57 4.39
N TRP A 333 4.85 -39.20 5.47
CA TRP A 333 6.24 -39.34 5.91
C TRP A 333 6.99 -38.05 6.34
N PRO A 334 7.79 -38.11 7.41
CA PRO A 334 8.81 -37.10 7.69
C PRO A 334 9.97 -37.24 6.70
N GLY A 335 10.45 -36.14 6.11
CA GLY A 335 11.51 -36.16 5.11
C GLY A 335 11.04 -36.26 3.64
N VAL A 336 9.73 -36.09 3.41
CA VAL A 336 9.12 -35.97 2.07
C VAL A 336 8.79 -34.50 1.76
N LEU A 337 9.10 -34.09 0.54
CA LEU A 337 8.72 -32.83 -0.07
C LEU A 337 7.60 -33.06 -1.10
N THR A 338 6.37 -32.67 -0.77
CA THR A 338 5.20 -32.81 -1.64
C THR A 338 4.93 -31.51 -2.41
N ALA A 339 4.91 -31.57 -3.74
CA ALA A 339 4.41 -30.51 -4.60
C ALA A 339 2.87 -30.50 -4.57
N LEU A 340 2.26 -29.34 -4.37
CA LEU A 340 0.85 -29.09 -4.65
C LEU A 340 0.76 -28.26 -5.94
N MET A 341 0.20 -28.86 -7.00
CA MET A 341 0.09 -28.25 -8.32
C MET A 341 -1.34 -28.32 -8.86
N GLY A 342 -1.57 -27.54 -9.92
CA GLY A 342 -2.82 -27.44 -10.63
C GLY A 342 -2.84 -26.15 -11.45
N ILE A 343 -3.85 -25.98 -12.30
CA ILE A 343 -4.06 -24.71 -13.00
C ILE A 343 -4.49 -23.61 -12.01
N SER A 344 -4.25 -22.34 -12.36
CA SER A 344 -4.74 -21.22 -11.56
C SER A 344 -6.26 -21.32 -11.36
N GLY A 345 -6.73 -21.07 -10.14
CA GLY A 345 -8.13 -21.30 -9.76
C GLY A 345 -8.50 -22.75 -9.39
N ALA A 346 -7.60 -23.74 -9.50
CA ALA A 346 -7.85 -25.12 -9.05
C ALA A 346 -8.02 -25.27 -7.52
N GLY A 347 -7.79 -24.20 -6.75
CA GLY A 347 -8.01 -24.18 -5.30
C GLY A 347 -6.81 -24.52 -4.43
N MET A 348 -5.60 -24.68 -5.01
CA MET A 348 -4.34 -25.02 -4.33
C MET A 348 -4.13 -24.27 -2.98
N THR A 349 -4.03 -22.94 -3.02
CA THR A 349 -3.87 -22.11 -1.82
C THR A 349 -5.04 -22.23 -0.85
N THR A 350 -6.27 -22.45 -1.33
CA THR A 350 -7.44 -22.67 -0.47
C THR A 350 -7.39 -24.02 0.25
N LEU A 351 -6.94 -25.09 -0.42
CA LEU A 351 -6.69 -26.38 0.23
C LEU A 351 -5.59 -26.23 1.29
N MET A 352 -4.48 -25.55 0.96
CA MET A 352 -3.39 -25.33 1.90
C MET A 352 -3.80 -24.46 3.10
N ASP A 353 -4.62 -23.43 2.90
CA ASP A 353 -5.23 -22.62 3.97
C ASP A 353 -6.14 -23.47 4.89
N VAL A 354 -6.83 -24.50 4.36
CA VAL A 354 -7.66 -25.43 5.16
C VAL A 354 -6.77 -26.43 5.93
N LEU A 355 -5.71 -26.94 5.30
CA LEU A 355 -4.72 -27.81 5.93
C LEU A 355 -3.95 -27.08 7.04
N ALA A 356 -3.58 -25.82 6.82
CA ALA A 356 -3.07 -24.90 7.83
C ALA A 356 -4.14 -24.54 8.89
N GLY A 357 -5.41 -24.49 8.50
CA GLY A 357 -6.52 -24.01 9.33
C GLY A 357 -6.56 -22.49 9.47
N ARG A 358 -6.05 -21.79 8.45
CA ARG A 358 -6.10 -20.34 8.27
C ARG A 358 -7.41 -19.90 7.62
N LYS A 359 -8.03 -20.75 6.78
CA LYS A 359 -9.34 -20.50 6.14
C LYS A 359 -10.43 -20.28 7.19
N THR A 360 -11.20 -19.20 7.07
CA THR A 360 -12.28 -18.86 8.02
C THR A 360 -13.65 -18.65 7.43
N ASN A 361 -13.76 -18.70 6.10
CA ASN A 361 -14.99 -18.46 5.36
C ASN A 361 -15.29 -19.71 4.51
N GLY A 362 -16.57 -20.06 4.40
CA GLY A 362 -17.05 -21.24 3.69
C GLY A 362 -17.09 -22.53 4.50
N TYR A 363 -17.66 -23.60 3.92
CA TYR A 363 -17.98 -24.85 4.63
C TYR A 363 -16.90 -25.94 4.50
N ILE A 364 -16.05 -26.09 5.52
CA ILE A 364 -15.10 -27.21 5.61
C ILE A 364 -15.87 -28.52 5.93
N LYS A 365 -15.58 -29.59 5.18
CA LYS A 365 -16.10 -30.95 5.38
C LYS A 365 -14.95 -31.97 5.34
N GLY A 366 -15.17 -33.13 5.96
CA GLY A 366 -14.13 -34.15 6.16
C GLY A 366 -13.41 -34.01 7.51
N SER A 367 -12.32 -34.77 7.68
CA SER A 367 -11.56 -34.86 8.93
C SER A 367 -10.06 -34.89 8.63
N ILE A 368 -9.27 -34.10 9.37
CA ILE A 368 -7.80 -34.10 9.26
C ILE A 368 -7.23 -34.83 10.48
N SER A 369 -6.43 -35.87 10.25
CA SER A 369 -5.66 -36.58 11.27
C SER A 369 -4.17 -36.20 11.19
N ILE A 370 -3.49 -36.19 12.33
CA ILE A 370 -2.05 -35.96 12.49
C ILE A 370 -1.54 -37.10 13.37
N SER A 371 -0.65 -37.93 12.84
CA SER A 371 -0.11 -39.11 13.58
C SER A 371 -1.18 -40.01 14.20
N GLY A 372 -2.31 -40.21 13.50
CA GLY A 372 -3.46 -40.97 13.99
C GLY A 372 -4.44 -40.23 14.93
N TYR A 373 -4.19 -38.96 15.26
CA TYR A 373 -5.06 -38.17 16.15
C TYR A 373 -5.80 -37.03 15.42
N PRO A 374 -7.05 -36.70 15.76
CA PRO A 374 -7.78 -35.58 15.13
C PRO A 374 -7.09 -34.22 15.35
N LYS A 375 -6.94 -33.43 14.27
CA LYS A 375 -6.30 -32.11 14.29
C LYS A 375 -6.97 -31.13 15.27
N LYS A 376 -6.26 -30.76 16.34
CA LYS A 376 -6.65 -29.69 17.28
C LYS A 376 -6.25 -28.31 16.75
N GLN A 377 -7.21 -27.60 16.16
CA GLN A 377 -6.96 -26.34 15.45
C GLN A 377 -6.29 -25.25 16.32
N GLU A 378 -6.67 -25.10 17.58
CA GLU A 378 -6.14 -24.06 18.47
C GLU A 378 -4.63 -24.19 18.72
N THR A 379 -4.12 -25.42 18.78
CA THR A 379 -2.72 -25.72 19.12
C THR A 379 -1.89 -26.11 17.90
N PHE A 380 -2.49 -26.23 16.71
CA PHE A 380 -1.81 -26.71 15.50
C PHE A 380 -0.62 -25.82 15.09
N ALA A 381 -0.75 -24.50 15.22
CA ALA A 381 0.34 -23.54 14.96
C ALA A 381 1.56 -23.67 15.90
N ARG A 382 1.55 -24.60 16.86
CA ARG A 382 2.72 -24.99 17.67
C ARG A 382 3.56 -26.11 17.05
N VAL A 383 3.03 -26.81 16.04
CA VAL A 383 3.69 -27.93 15.35
C VAL A 383 3.82 -27.73 13.84
N SER A 384 3.05 -26.80 13.27
CA SER A 384 3.15 -26.37 11.87
C SER A 384 3.80 -24.99 11.71
N GLY A 385 4.67 -24.85 10.71
CA GLY A 385 5.09 -23.56 10.15
C GLY A 385 4.28 -23.23 8.88
N TYR A 386 4.12 -21.94 8.57
CA TYR A 386 3.45 -21.50 7.33
C TYR A 386 4.20 -20.31 6.71
N CYS A 387 4.80 -20.51 5.54
CA CYS A 387 5.37 -19.43 4.75
C CYS A 387 4.30 -18.88 3.80
N GLU A 388 3.95 -17.61 3.95
CA GLU A 388 3.00 -16.91 3.09
C GLU A 388 3.66 -16.48 1.77
N GLN A 389 2.88 -16.34 0.69
CA GLN A 389 3.35 -15.94 -0.63
C GLN A 389 4.05 -14.56 -0.59
N ASP A 390 3.50 -13.63 0.20
CA ASP A 390 4.07 -12.33 0.53
C ASP A 390 5.03 -12.42 1.73
N ASP A 391 6.30 -12.07 1.51
CA ASP A 391 7.34 -12.06 2.55
C ASP A 391 7.26 -10.86 3.51
N ILE A 392 6.18 -10.77 4.30
CA ILE A 392 5.89 -9.63 5.18
C ILE A 392 6.68 -9.70 6.51
N HIS A 393 7.62 -8.78 6.68
CA HIS A 393 8.45 -8.63 7.90
C HIS A 393 8.55 -7.16 8.33
N SER A 394 8.78 -6.90 9.63
CA SER A 394 9.05 -5.53 10.13
C SER A 394 10.36 -5.00 9.53
N PRO A 395 10.39 -3.82 8.89
CA PRO A 395 11.53 -3.41 8.07
C PRO A 395 12.77 -2.93 8.85
N HIS A 396 12.62 -2.54 10.12
CA HIS A 396 13.66 -1.89 10.93
C HIS A 396 14.43 -2.85 11.88
N VAL A 397 14.15 -4.15 11.83
CA VAL A 397 14.93 -5.19 12.53
C VAL A 397 15.92 -5.86 11.56
N THR A 398 16.93 -6.54 12.09
CA THR A 398 17.86 -7.36 11.29
C THR A 398 17.34 -8.78 11.05
N VAL A 399 17.99 -9.53 10.16
CA VAL A 399 17.77 -10.99 9.98
C VAL A 399 17.87 -11.70 11.33
N HIS A 400 18.98 -11.55 12.05
CA HIS A 400 19.20 -12.19 13.35
C HIS A 400 18.17 -11.79 14.41
N GLU A 401 17.73 -10.53 14.45
CA GLU A 401 16.71 -10.06 15.40
C GLU A 401 15.31 -10.60 15.08
N SER A 402 14.99 -10.76 13.80
CA SER A 402 13.73 -11.37 13.34
C SER A 402 13.65 -12.84 13.78
N LEU A 403 14.76 -13.58 13.63
CA LEU A 403 14.89 -14.93 14.16
C LEU A 403 14.81 -14.94 15.70
N LEU A 404 15.52 -14.04 16.39
CA LEU A 404 15.48 -13.97 17.86
C LEU A 404 14.09 -13.67 18.41
N PHE A 405 13.32 -12.81 17.74
CA PHE A 405 11.93 -12.50 18.08
C PHE A 405 11.03 -13.73 17.92
N SER A 406 11.12 -14.43 16.77
CA SER A 406 10.43 -15.71 16.54
C SER A 406 10.78 -16.76 17.61
N ALA A 407 12.07 -16.95 17.86
CA ALA A 407 12.60 -17.93 18.81
C ALA A 407 12.11 -17.66 20.25
N TRP A 408 12.09 -16.39 20.65
CA TRP A 408 11.66 -16.01 22.00
C TRP A 408 10.18 -16.32 22.21
N LEU A 409 9.33 -16.06 21.21
CA LEU A 409 7.89 -16.22 21.31
C LEU A 409 7.39 -17.66 21.11
N ARG A 410 8.03 -18.42 20.21
CA ARG A 410 7.58 -19.77 19.82
C ARG A 410 8.27 -20.92 20.57
N LEU A 411 9.57 -20.84 20.88
CA LEU A 411 10.24 -21.90 21.64
C LEU A 411 9.82 -21.89 23.12
N PRO A 412 9.67 -23.06 23.76
CA PRO A 412 9.05 -23.20 25.09
C PRO A 412 9.84 -22.61 26.25
N GLY A 413 9.15 -22.47 27.39
CA GLY A 413 9.56 -21.70 28.58
C GLY A 413 11.00 -21.92 29.03
N ASP A 414 11.34 -23.19 29.12
CA ASP A 414 12.56 -23.87 29.56
C ASP A 414 13.80 -23.66 28.67
N VAL A 415 13.63 -23.41 27.37
CA VAL A 415 14.76 -23.28 26.43
C VAL A 415 15.65 -22.10 26.80
N SER A 416 16.85 -22.42 27.31
CA SER A 416 17.83 -21.45 27.81
C SER A 416 18.21 -20.42 26.76
N SER A 417 18.60 -19.21 27.18
CA SER A 417 19.03 -18.15 26.25
C SER A 417 20.25 -18.55 25.42
N LYS A 418 21.16 -19.39 25.96
CA LYS A 418 22.30 -19.92 25.21
C LYS A 418 21.85 -20.93 24.16
N THR A 419 21.03 -21.91 24.55
CA THR A 419 20.46 -22.93 23.64
C THR A 419 19.69 -22.27 22.50
N ARG A 420 18.86 -21.27 22.81
CA ARG A 420 18.10 -20.49 21.83
C ARG A 420 18.99 -19.80 20.81
N LYS A 421 20.11 -19.22 21.25
CA LYS A 421 21.07 -18.58 20.33
C LYS A 421 21.74 -19.60 19.42
N MET A 422 22.23 -20.71 19.96
CA MET A 422 22.86 -21.78 19.15
C MET A 422 21.90 -22.30 18.07
N PHE A 423 20.63 -22.55 18.41
CA PHE A 423 19.60 -22.95 17.45
C PHE A 423 19.28 -21.87 16.38
N ILE A 424 19.42 -20.58 16.70
CA ILE A 424 19.29 -19.50 15.71
C ILE A 424 20.48 -19.50 14.73
N GLU A 425 21.70 -19.76 15.21
CA GLU A 425 22.87 -19.91 14.33
C GLU A 425 22.70 -21.14 13.41
N GLU A 426 22.30 -22.29 13.97
CA GLU A 426 22.07 -23.55 13.24
C GLU A 426 21.02 -23.37 12.11
N VAL A 427 19.90 -22.70 12.39
CA VAL A 427 18.89 -22.41 11.35
C VAL A 427 19.40 -21.39 10.34
N MET A 428 20.18 -20.38 10.76
CA MET A 428 20.74 -19.36 9.85
C MET A 428 21.79 -19.95 8.88
N GLU A 429 22.55 -20.94 9.33
CA GLU A 429 23.47 -21.72 8.50
C GLU A 429 22.71 -22.64 7.52
N LEU A 430 21.69 -23.36 8.00
CA LEU A 430 20.84 -24.24 7.17
C LEU A 430 20.19 -23.52 5.97
N VAL A 431 19.85 -22.24 6.13
CA VAL A 431 19.25 -21.40 5.08
C VAL A 431 20.25 -20.50 4.33
N GLU A 432 21.55 -20.67 4.59
CA GLU A 432 22.64 -19.87 4.00
C GLU A 432 22.46 -18.35 4.16
N LEU A 433 21.93 -17.90 5.31
CA LEU A 433 21.74 -16.48 5.65
C LEU A 433 22.82 -15.90 6.58
N THR A 434 23.86 -16.65 6.92
CA THR A 434 24.96 -16.17 7.79
C THR A 434 25.63 -14.87 7.29
N PRO A 435 25.84 -14.63 5.97
CA PRO A 435 26.29 -13.31 5.47
C PRO A 435 25.25 -12.20 5.69
N VAL A 436 23.96 -12.57 5.64
CA VAL A 436 22.75 -11.76 5.91
C VAL A 436 22.67 -11.10 7.29
N ARG A 437 23.35 -11.69 8.29
CA ARG A 437 23.00 -11.68 9.73
C ARG A 437 22.48 -10.36 10.29
N ASP A 438 23.26 -9.30 10.15
CA ASP A 438 23.04 -8.00 10.79
C ASP A 438 22.52 -6.93 9.81
N VAL A 439 22.16 -7.34 8.58
CA VAL A 439 21.51 -6.49 7.59
C VAL A 439 20.05 -6.26 8.00
N LEU A 440 19.58 -5.00 7.86
CA LEU A 440 18.19 -4.64 8.09
C LEU A 440 17.28 -5.27 7.01
N VAL A 441 16.13 -5.79 7.43
CA VAL A 441 15.19 -6.46 6.53
C VAL A 441 14.66 -5.51 5.45
N GLY A 442 14.37 -4.26 5.82
CA GLY A 442 13.92 -3.20 4.91
C GLY A 442 12.55 -3.44 4.28
N LEU A 443 12.07 -2.46 3.52
CA LEU A 443 10.79 -2.50 2.81
C LEU A 443 10.92 -3.29 1.50
N PRO A 444 9.99 -4.23 1.19
CA PRO A 444 10.02 -5.01 -0.05
C PRO A 444 10.18 -4.13 -1.29
N ARG A 445 11.04 -4.56 -2.22
CA ARG A 445 11.41 -3.87 -3.48
C ARG A 445 11.99 -2.44 -3.32
N VAL A 446 12.20 -1.93 -2.10
CA VAL A 446 12.72 -0.57 -1.84
C VAL A 446 14.11 -0.60 -1.21
N ASN A 447 14.32 -1.35 -0.13
CA ASN A 447 15.61 -1.43 0.56
C ASN A 447 15.76 -2.68 1.46
N GLY A 448 16.96 -2.87 2.00
CA GLY A 448 17.29 -4.02 2.86
C GLY A 448 17.59 -5.27 2.05
N LEU A 449 16.93 -6.37 2.38
CA LEU A 449 17.18 -7.69 1.78
C LEU A 449 16.63 -7.80 0.35
N LEU A 450 17.42 -8.47 -0.50
CA LEU A 450 16.99 -8.94 -1.82
C LEU A 450 15.85 -9.99 -1.70
N ILE A 451 15.14 -10.25 -2.79
CA ILE A 451 13.92 -11.07 -2.78
C ILE A 451 14.22 -12.51 -2.33
N GLU A 452 15.31 -13.12 -2.81
CA GLU A 452 15.74 -14.47 -2.47
C GLU A 452 16.32 -14.60 -1.04
N GLN A 453 16.83 -13.50 -0.48
CA GLN A 453 17.20 -13.43 0.93
C GLN A 453 15.96 -13.31 1.81
N ARG A 454 14.93 -12.58 1.34
CA ARG A 454 13.67 -12.37 2.06
C ARG A 454 12.80 -13.63 2.10
N LYS A 455 12.67 -14.36 0.96
CA LYS A 455 12.07 -15.71 0.89
C LYS A 455 12.73 -16.66 1.91
N ARG A 456 14.06 -16.71 1.95
CA ARG A 456 14.81 -17.52 2.93
C ARG A 456 14.65 -17.03 4.37
N LEU A 457 14.48 -15.73 4.60
CA LEU A 457 14.15 -15.19 5.94
C LEU A 457 12.77 -15.65 6.39
N THR A 458 11.76 -15.68 5.51
CA THR A 458 10.42 -16.22 5.83
C THR A 458 10.52 -17.68 6.26
N ILE A 459 11.21 -18.52 5.47
CA ILE A 459 11.47 -19.93 5.81
C ILE A 459 12.19 -20.05 7.16
N ALA A 460 13.26 -19.29 7.39
CA ALA A 460 14.04 -19.32 8.63
C ALA A 460 13.24 -18.86 9.87
N VAL A 461 12.41 -17.82 9.73
CA VAL A 461 11.56 -17.31 10.81
C VAL A 461 10.57 -18.38 11.28
N GLU A 462 10.02 -19.18 10.37
CA GLU A 462 9.16 -20.32 10.70
C GLU A 462 9.95 -21.52 11.25
N LEU A 463 11.10 -21.86 10.66
CA LEU A 463 11.96 -22.97 11.12
C LEU A 463 12.46 -22.80 12.56
N VAL A 464 12.68 -21.56 12.99
CA VAL A 464 13.09 -21.22 14.36
C VAL A 464 12.02 -21.58 15.43
N ALA A 465 10.79 -21.93 15.03
CA ALA A 465 9.81 -22.55 15.94
C ALA A 465 10.07 -24.05 16.21
N ASN A 466 10.99 -24.68 15.47
CA ASN A 466 11.16 -26.13 15.31
C ASN A 466 9.87 -26.88 14.93
N PRO A 467 9.19 -26.50 13.82
CA PRO A 467 8.00 -27.19 13.35
C PRO A 467 8.34 -28.58 12.77
N SER A 468 7.37 -29.50 12.84
CA SER A 468 7.46 -30.84 12.22
C SER A 468 6.83 -30.88 10.83
N ILE A 469 5.82 -30.03 10.60
CA ILE A 469 5.10 -29.85 9.33
C ILE A 469 5.34 -28.43 8.84
N ILE A 470 5.65 -28.22 7.57
CA ILE A 470 5.78 -26.87 7.00
C ILE A 470 4.95 -26.75 5.73
N PHE A 471 4.13 -25.72 5.68
CA PHE A 471 3.45 -25.27 4.46
C PHE A 471 4.22 -24.09 3.87
N MET A 472 4.39 -24.05 2.55
CA MET A 472 4.99 -22.90 1.86
C MET A 472 4.17 -22.51 0.63
N ASP A 473 3.73 -21.26 0.57
CA ASP A 473 2.97 -20.75 -0.57
C ASP A 473 3.92 -20.12 -1.61
N GLU A 474 4.04 -20.79 -2.75
CA GLU A 474 4.90 -20.44 -3.89
C GLU A 474 6.31 -19.95 -3.48
N PRO A 475 7.16 -20.82 -2.90
CA PRO A 475 8.51 -20.42 -2.45
C PRO A 475 9.41 -19.91 -3.61
N THR A 476 9.05 -20.19 -4.86
CA THR A 476 9.76 -19.76 -6.07
C THR A 476 9.17 -18.52 -6.76
N SER A 477 8.00 -18.01 -6.35
CA SER A 477 7.35 -16.89 -7.07
C SER A 477 8.15 -15.58 -6.98
N GLY A 478 8.18 -14.83 -8.08
CA GLY A 478 8.89 -13.55 -8.18
C GLY A 478 10.42 -13.65 -8.21
N LEU A 479 10.98 -14.84 -8.44
CA LEU A 479 12.42 -15.10 -8.52
C LEU A 479 12.87 -15.46 -9.95
N ASP A 480 14.14 -15.20 -10.27
CA ASP A 480 14.77 -15.80 -11.45
C ASP A 480 15.12 -17.28 -11.19
N ALA A 481 15.40 -18.05 -12.24
CA ALA A 481 15.68 -19.48 -12.10
C ALA A 481 16.86 -19.79 -11.14
N ARG A 482 17.86 -18.90 -11.05
CA ARG A 482 18.98 -19.05 -10.11
C ARG A 482 18.56 -18.82 -8.66
N ALA A 483 17.86 -17.74 -8.38
CA ALA A 483 17.33 -17.46 -7.05
C ALA A 483 16.33 -18.53 -6.60
N ALA A 484 15.44 -18.97 -7.50
CA ALA A 484 14.49 -20.06 -7.24
C ALA A 484 15.22 -21.36 -6.87
N ALA A 485 16.29 -21.73 -7.58
CA ALA A 485 17.12 -22.89 -7.22
C ALA A 485 17.82 -22.76 -5.86
N ILE A 486 18.27 -21.56 -5.47
CA ILE A 486 18.87 -21.31 -4.14
C ILE A 486 17.82 -21.46 -3.02
N VAL A 487 16.59 -20.96 -3.25
CA VAL A 487 15.48 -21.17 -2.30
C VAL A 487 15.08 -22.64 -2.24
N MET A 488 14.91 -23.32 -3.38
CA MET A 488 14.52 -24.73 -3.39
C MET A 488 15.60 -25.66 -2.80
N ARG A 489 16.89 -25.35 -2.94
CA ARG A 489 17.96 -26.02 -2.21
C ARG A 489 17.84 -25.82 -0.69
N THR A 490 17.42 -24.63 -0.24
CA THR A 490 17.10 -24.37 1.17
C THR A 490 15.89 -25.19 1.65
N VAL A 491 14.87 -25.36 0.80
CA VAL A 491 13.71 -26.21 1.08
C VAL A 491 14.12 -27.69 1.16
N ARG A 492 14.94 -28.18 0.23
CA ARG A 492 15.47 -29.56 0.23
C ARG A 492 16.28 -29.85 1.50
N ASN A 493 17.27 -28.99 1.82
CA ASN A 493 18.02 -29.04 3.08
C ASN A 493 17.10 -29.10 4.32
N THR A 494 15.98 -28.37 4.28
CA THR A 494 14.98 -28.34 5.35
C THR A 494 14.24 -29.67 5.48
N VAL A 495 13.80 -30.25 4.37
CA VAL A 495 13.11 -31.56 4.33
C VAL A 495 14.02 -32.65 4.87
N ASP A 496 15.28 -32.67 4.43
CA ASP A 496 16.29 -33.69 4.75
C ASP A 496 16.63 -33.77 6.25
N THR A 497 16.21 -32.78 7.05
CA THR A 497 16.22 -32.88 8.54
C THR A 497 15.13 -33.76 9.13
N GLY A 498 14.31 -34.43 8.31
CA GLY A 498 13.18 -35.26 8.74
C GLY A 498 11.90 -34.47 9.01
N ARG A 499 11.64 -33.40 8.24
CA ARG A 499 10.41 -32.59 8.32
C ARG A 499 9.49 -32.91 7.15
N THR A 500 8.18 -32.88 7.35
CA THR A 500 7.21 -33.00 6.25
C THR A 500 6.96 -31.61 5.67
N VAL A 501 7.20 -31.41 4.37
CA VAL A 501 7.02 -30.10 3.72
C VAL A 501 6.07 -30.23 2.55
N VAL A 502 5.08 -29.36 2.51
CA VAL A 502 4.11 -29.23 1.41
C VAL A 502 4.25 -27.82 0.86
N CYS A 503 4.43 -27.66 -0.45
CA CYS A 503 4.40 -26.34 -1.06
C CYS A 503 3.60 -26.27 -2.36
N THR A 504 2.88 -25.16 -2.55
CA THR A 504 2.29 -24.82 -3.85
C THR A 504 3.39 -24.41 -4.82
N ILE A 505 3.31 -24.83 -6.08
CA ILE A 505 4.25 -24.39 -7.10
C ILE A 505 3.61 -24.28 -8.49
N HIS A 506 3.81 -23.14 -9.14
CA HIS A 506 3.33 -22.85 -10.50
C HIS A 506 4.50 -23.03 -11.48
N GLN A 507 4.34 -23.93 -12.46
CA GLN A 507 5.31 -24.27 -13.52
C GLN A 507 6.81 -24.24 -13.12
N PRO A 508 7.27 -25.17 -12.26
CA PRO A 508 8.70 -25.31 -12.00
C PRO A 508 9.50 -25.66 -13.27
N SER A 509 10.76 -25.21 -13.31
CA SER A 509 11.75 -25.76 -14.24
C SER A 509 12.06 -27.22 -13.86
N ILE A 510 12.58 -28.01 -14.82
CA ILE A 510 12.90 -29.44 -14.62
C ILE A 510 13.75 -29.65 -13.35
N ASP A 511 14.82 -28.87 -13.17
CA ASP A 511 15.71 -28.95 -11.99
C ASP A 511 15.01 -28.71 -10.64
N ILE A 512 13.87 -28.00 -10.65
CA ILE A 512 13.06 -27.73 -9.46
C ILE A 512 11.97 -28.80 -9.30
N PHE A 513 11.39 -29.28 -10.40
CA PHE A 513 10.38 -30.34 -10.37
C PHE A 513 10.96 -31.67 -9.88
N GLU A 514 12.18 -32.01 -10.32
CA GLU A 514 12.93 -33.20 -9.89
C GLU A 514 13.48 -33.10 -8.45
N ALA A 515 13.28 -31.99 -7.74
CA ALA A 515 13.62 -31.86 -6.32
C ALA A 515 12.50 -32.36 -5.37
N PHE A 516 11.31 -32.61 -5.91
CA PHE A 516 10.13 -33.11 -5.19
C PHE A 516 10.10 -34.63 -5.13
N ASP A 517 9.62 -35.17 -4.02
CA ASP A 517 9.45 -36.62 -3.82
C ASP A 517 8.04 -37.07 -4.28
N GLU A 518 7.03 -36.26 -3.94
CA GLU A 518 5.61 -36.51 -4.24
C GLU A 518 4.95 -35.33 -4.94
N LEU A 519 3.87 -35.61 -5.67
CA LEU A 519 3.02 -34.63 -6.33
C LEU A 519 1.55 -34.89 -5.99
N LEU A 520 0.84 -33.83 -5.58
CA LEU A 520 -0.62 -33.72 -5.52
C LEU A 520 -1.09 -32.75 -6.61
N LEU A 521 -1.82 -33.25 -7.60
CA LEU A 521 -2.31 -32.48 -8.75
C LEU A 521 -3.83 -32.30 -8.70
N LEU A 522 -4.26 -31.04 -8.72
CA LEU A 522 -5.66 -30.63 -8.72
C LEU A 522 -6.10 -30.06 -10.08
N LYS A 523 -7.31 -30.41 -10.52
CA LYS A 523 -7.99 -29.73 -11.65
C LYS A 523 -8.96 -28.65 -11.17
N GLN A 524 -9.55 -27.91 -12.11
CA GLN A 524 -10.55 -26.89 -11.80
C GLN A 524 -11.70 -27.46 -10.96
N GLY A 525 -12.14 -26.71 -9.94
CA GLY A 525 -13.17 -27.17 -8.99
C GLY A 525 -12.64 -27.96 -7.78
N GLY A 526 -11.33 -28.18 -7.67
CA GLY A 526 -10.68 -28.77 -6.48
C GLY A 526 -10.64 -30.30 -6.47
N GLU A 527 -10.94 -30.96 -7.58
CA GLU A 527 -10.84 -32.41 -7.69
C GLU A 527 -9.39 -32.86 -7.91
N GLN A 528 -9.03 -34.01 -7.31
CA GLN A 528 -7.72 -34.65 -7.52
C GLN A 528 -7.70 -35.42 -8.84
N ILE A 529 -6.59 -35.31 -9.58
CA ILE A 529 -6.35 -36.07 -10.82
C ILE A 529 -5.06 -36.91 -10.78
N TYR A 530 -4.16 -36.60 -9.86
CA TYR A 530 -3.02 -37.43 -9.49
C TYR A 530 -2.63 -37.14 -8.03
N PHE A 531 -2.25 -38.18 -7.28
CA PHE A 531 -1.53 -38.02 -6.01
C PHE A 531 -0.61 -39.21 -5.76
N GLY A 532 0.71 -39.00 -5.80
CA GLY A 532 1.69 -40.06 -5.68
C GLY A 532 3.14 -39.60 -5.84
N PRO A 533 4.11 -40.54 -5.78
CA PRO A 533 5.53 -40.24 -5.94
C PRO A 533 5.87 -39.93 -7.40
N LEU A 534 6.67 -38.89 -7.65
CA LEU A 534 7.09 -38.53 -9.02
C LEU A 534 7.96 -39.62 -9.66
N GLY A 535 8.83 -40.24 -8.86
CA GLY A 535 9.89 -41.12 -9.35
C GLY A 535 11.07 -40.33 -9.94
N ARG A 536 12.17 -41.02 -10.25
CA ARG A 536 13.36 -40.38 -10.85
C ARG A 536 13.06 -39.95 -12.29
N HIS A 537 13.38 -38.73 -12.67
CA HIS A 537 13.05 -38.16 -13.98
C HIS A 537 11.53 -38.20 -14.23
N SER A 538 10.75 -37.91 -13.18
CA SER A 538 9.28 -37.90 -13.17
C SER A 538 8.61 -39.20 -13.66
N SER A 539 9.34 -40.33 -13.64
CA SER A 539 8.99 -41.52 -14.41
C SER A 539 7.72 -42.26 -13.97
N GLU A 540 7.28 -42.12 -12.72
CA GLU A 540 6.03 -42.75 -12.26
C GLU A 540 4.80 -41.90 -12.61
N MET A 541 4.95 -40.57 -12.57
CA MET A 541 3.92 -39.63 -13.04
C MET A 541 3.71 -39.74 -14.56
N ILE A 542 4.81 -39.77 -15.34
CA ILE A 542 4.73 -39.86 -16.81
C ILE A 542 4.03 -41.14 -17.24
N LYS A 543 4.36 -42.31 -16.66
CA LYS A 543 3.68 -43.58 -16.95
C LYS A 543 2.18 -43.50 -16.71
N TYR A 544 1.75 -42.96 -15.57
CA TYR A 544 0.33 -42.87 -15.20
C TYR A 544 -0.50 -42.10 -16.23
N PHE A 545 0.05 -41.04 -16.82
CA PHE A 545 -0.63 -40.30 -17.89
C PHE A 545 -0.43 -40.92 -19.28
N GLU A 546 0.71 -41.56 -19.58
CA GLU A 546 0.91 -42.28 -20.85
C GLU A 546 0.12 -43.61 -20.94
N GLU A 547 -0.36 -44.16 -19.82
CA GLU A 547 -1.29 -45.30 -19.79
C GLU A 547 -2.74 -44.90 -20.19
N ILE A 548 -3.05 -43.61 -20.31
CA ILE A 548 -4.36 -43.11 -20.73
C ILE A 548 -4.44 -43.08 -22.26
N GLU A 549 -5.38 -43.85 -22.83
CA GLU A 549 -5.60 -43.89 -24.28
C GLU A 549 -5.88 -42.48 -24.85
N GLY A 550 -5.06 -42.08 -25.82
CA GLY A 550 -5.19 -40.79 -26.52
C GLY A 550 -4.34 -39.64 -25.97
N ILE A 551 -3.66 -39.80 -24.84
CA ILE A 551 -2.63 -38.82 -24.41
C ILE A 551 -1.38 -38.93 -25.29
N SER A 552 -0.85 -37.78 -25.71
CA SER A 552 0.42 -37.67 -26.41
C SER A 552 1.60 -37.90 -25.46
N LYS A 553 2.43 -38.89 -25.77
CA LYS A 553 3.71 -39.16 -25.09
C LYS A 553 4.57 -37.91 -24.98
N ILE A 554 5.37 -37.83 -23.92
CA ILE A 554 6.28 -36.69 -23.70
C ILE A 554 7.43 -36.70 -24.72
N GLU A 555 7.81 -35.52 -25.24
CA GLU A 555 8.97 -35.38 -26.13
C GLU A 555 10.30 -35.35 -25.34
N ASP A 556 11.36 -35.92 -25.90
CA ASP A 556 12.67 -36.00 -25.24
C ASP A 556 13.23 -34.60 -24.89
N GLY A 557 13.40 -34.35 -23.60
CA GLY A 557 13.88 -33.06 -23.07
C GLY A 557 12.79 -32.00 -22.86
N TYR A 558 11.52 -32.32 -23.12
CA TYR A 558 10.40 -31.47 -22.73
C TYR A 558 10.18 -31.50 -21.21
N ASN A 559 9.62 -30.43 -20.64
CA ASN A 559 9.47 -30.31 -19.18
C ASN A 559 8.23 -31.09 -18.68
N PRO A 560 8.39 -32.13 -17.83
CA PRO A 560 7.27 -32.95 -17.38
C PRO A 560 6.20 -32.16 -16.62
N ALA A 561 6.59 -31.10 -15.89
CA ALA A 561 5.66 -30.26 -15.14
C ALA A 561 4.67 -29.50 -16.04
N THR A 562 5.13 -28.95 -17.18
CA THR A 562 4.27 -28.24 -18.14
C THR A 562 3.51 -29.23 -19.03
N TRP A 563 4.16 -30.30 -19.52
CA TRP A 563 3.48 -31.38 -20.26
C TRP A 563 2.25 -31.91 -19.52
N MET A 564 2.42 -32.25 -18.25
CA MET A 564 1.36 -32.73 -17.38
C MET A 564 0.21 -31.73 -17.23
N LEU A 565 0.50 -30.43 -17.12
CA LEU A 565 -0.52 -29.38 -17.04
C LEU A 565 -1.23 -29.16 -18.39
N GLU A 566 -0.57 -29.40 -19.52
CA GLU A 566 -1.15 -29.30 -20.88
C GLU A 566 -2.09 -30.48 -21.19
N VAL A 567 -1.66 -31.72 -20.92
CA VAL A 567 -2.48 -32.92 -21.21
C VAL A 567 -3.65 -33.11 -20.24
N THR A 568 -3.67 -32.40 -19.11
CA THR A 568 -4.76 -32.44 -18.11
C THR A 568 -5.76 -31.27 -18.21
N THR A 569 -5.71 -30.49 -19.30
CA THR A 569 -6.63 -29.37 -19.54
C THR A 569 -8.07 -29.81 -19.85
N VAL A 570 -9.05 -28.94 -19.56
CA VAL A 570 -10.49 -29.21 -19.80
C VAL A 570 -10.84 -29.46 -21.28
N PRO A 571 -10.24 -28.78 -22.28
CA PRO A 571 -10.42 -29.15 -23.68
C PRO A 571 -9.92 -30.57 -23.99
N GLN A 572 -8.86 -31.03 -23.33
CA GLN A 572 -8.35 -32.39 -23.51
C GLN A 572 -9.28 -33.44 -22.86
N GLU A 573 -9.89 -33.16 -21.69
CA GLU A 573 -10.98 -33.99 -21.14
C GLU A 573 -12.13 -34.14 -22.16
N PHE A 574 -12.52 -33.05 -22.83
CA PHE A 574 -13.59 -33.08 -23.84
C PHE A 574 -13.20 -33.84 -25.13
N VAL A 575 -11.97 -33.67 -25.62
CA VAL A 575 -11.45 -34.36 -26.82
C VAL A 575 -11.31 -35.87 -26.60
N LEU A 576 -10.86 -36.28 -25.41
CA LEU A 576 -10.72 -37.69 -25.04
C LEU A 576 -12.05 -38.32 -24.59
N GLY A 577 -13.04 -37.52 -24.17
CA GLY A 577 -14.31 -38.00 -23.62
C GLY A 577 -14.18 -38.60 -22.22
N VAL A 578 -13.16 -38.21 -21.45
CA VAL A 578 -12.86 -38.73 -20.10
C VAL A 578 -12.79 -37.62 -19.07
N TYR A 579 -13.12 -37.93 -17.82
CA TYR A 579 -12.85 -37.06 -16.67
C TYR A 579 -11.68 -37.65 -15.87
N PHE A 580 -10.56 -36.93 -15.82
CA PHE A 580 -9.35 -37.38 -15.13
C PHE A 580 -9.56 -37.59 -13.63
N SER A 581 -10.51 -36.87 -13.03
CA SER A 581 -10.91 -37.03 -11.63
C SER A 581 -11.60 -38.37 -11.37
N ASP A 582 -12.48 -38.82 -12.27
CA ASP A 582 -13.09 -40.16 -12.17
C ASP A 582 -12.08 -41.28 -12.49
N MET A 583 -11.17 -41.06 -13.44
CA MET A 583 -10.06 -41.99 -13.69
C MET A 583 -9.19 -42.18 -12.44
N TYR A 584 -8.76 -41.07 -11.81
CA TYR A 584 -8.02 -41.12 -10.56
C TYR A 584 -8.82 -41.79 -9.44
N LYS A 585 -10.08 -41.41 -9.22
CA LYS A 585 -10.95 -41.98 -8.16
C LYS A 585 -11.08 -43.51 -8.23
N ASN A 586 -10.99 -44.09 -9.44
CA ASN A 586 -11.03 -45.53 -9.69
C ASN A 586 -9.64 -46.22 -9.73
N SER A 587 -8.56 -45.47 -10.01
CA SER A 587 -7.19 -45.99 -10.16
C SER A 587 -6.66 -46.80 -8.96
N GLU A 588 -5.72 -47.71 -9.22
CA GLU A 588 -4.97 -48.39 -8.15
C GLU A 588 -4.26 -47.41 -7.21
N LEU A 589 -3.74 -46.30 -7.74
CA LEU A 589 -3.06 -45.25 -6.97
C LEU A 589 -3.99 -44.68 -5.89
N CYS A 590 -5.20 -44.29 -6.26
CA CYS A 590 -6.20 -43.80 -5.31
C CYS A 590 -6.65 -44.89 -4.32
N GLN A 591 -6.74 -46.16 -4.74
CA GLN A 591 -7.05 -47.27 -3.84
C GLN A 591 -5.96 -47.50 -2.80
N ARG A 592 -4.68 -47.54 -3.21
CA ARG A 592 -3.51 -47.61 -2.32
C ARG A 592 -3.48 -46.44 -1.33
N ASN A 593 -3.71 -45.22 -1.83
CA ASN A 593 -3.81 -44.02 -1.01
C ASN A 593 -4.94 -44.13 0.05
N LYS A 594 -6.14 -44.59 -0.33
CA LYS A 594 -7.27 -44.81 0.59
C LYS A 594 -6.94 -45.82 1.70
N VAL A 595 -6.28 -46.94 1.37
CA VAL A 595 -5.83 -47.94 2.37
C VAL A 595 -4.82 -47.33 3.34
N LEU A 596 -3.79 -46.63 2.82
CA LEU A 596 -2.76 -46.03 3.64
C LEU A 596 -3.28 -44.82 4.45
N ILE A 597 -4.34 -44.13 4.01
CA ILE A 597 -5.09 -43.14 4.82
C ILE A 597 -5.74 -43.81 6.02
N HIS A 598 -6.44 -44.93 5.80
CA HIS A 598 -7.11 -45.67 6.87
C HIS A 598 -6.11 -46.18 7.91
N GLU A 599 -4.96 -46.72 7.47
CA GLU A 599 -3.88 -47.17 8.34
C GLU A 599 -3.32 -46.02 9.21
N LEU A 600 -2.84 -44.93 8.60
CA LEU A 600 -2.25 -43.80 9.34
C LEU A 600 -3.27 -42.92 10.11
N SER A 601 -4.57 -43.13 9.88
CA SER A 601 -5.63 -42.56 10.73
C SER A 601 -5.86 -43.35 12.02
N THR A 602 -5.21 -44.52 12.19
CA THR A 602 -5.17 -45.23 13.48
C THR A 602 -3.88 -44.88 14.24
N PRO A 603 -3.96 -44.45 15.51
CA PRO A 603 -2.76 -44.10 16.27
C PRO A 603 -1.97 -45.35 16.68
N PRO A 604 -0.62 -45.34 16.60
CA PRO A 604 0.20 -46.47 17.00
C PRO A 604 -0.04 -46.93 18.45
N ALA A 605 -0.01 -48.24 18.68
CA ALA A 605 -0.28 -48.82 20.00
C ALA A 605 0.71 -48.29 21.06
N GLY A 606 0.18 -47.67 22.11
CA GLY A 606 0.98 -47.05 23.19
C GLY A 606 1.46 -45.63 22.92
N SER A 607 1.13 -45.03 21.76
CA SER A 607 1.34 -43.60 21.53
C SER A 607 0.34 -42.72 22.30
N SER A 608 0.65 -41.42 22.40
CA SER A 608 -0.19 -40.42 23.06
C SER A 608 -0.29 -39.14 22.23
N ASP A 609 -1.48 -38.56 22.18
CA ASP A 609 -1.76 -37.30 21.47
C ASP A 609 -0.90 -36.11 21.95
N LEU A 610 -0.60 -35.18 21.05
CA LEU A 610 0.21 -33.99 21.27
C LEU A 610 -0.55 -32.93 22.08
N HIS A 611 -0.66 -33.15 23.39
CA HIS A 611 -1.38 -32.27 24.30
C HIS A 611 -0.57 -31.03 24.72
N PHE A 612 -0.93 -29.86 24.21
CA PHE A 612 -0.44 -28.57 24.68
C PHE A 612 -1.44 -27.90 25.63
N SER A 613 -0.99 -27.49 26.82
CA SER A 613 -1.82 -26.81 27.82
C SER A 613 -2.16 -25.36 27.50
N THR A 614 -1.53 -24.77 26.48
CA THR A 614 -1.72 -23.37 26.06
C THR A 614 -1.60 -23.21 24.55
N THR A 615 -2.42 -22.31 23.98
CA THR A 615 -2.36 -21.89 22.57
C THR A 615 -0.99 -21.31 22.20
N HIS A 616 -0.44 -20.43 23.04
CA HIS A 616 0.87 -19.79 22.85
C HIS A 616 1.95 -20.42 23.75
N SER A 617 3.21 -20.38 23.30
CA SER A 617 4.35 -20.98 24.00
C SER A 617 4.87 -20.15 25.20
N ARG A 618 4.66 -18.82 25.18
CA ARG A 618 5.05 -17.88 26.24
C ARG A 618 3.84 -17.26 26.94
N SER A 619 4.03 -16.90 28.21
CA SER A 619 3.03 -16.17 29.00
C SER A 619 2.77 -14.76 28.44
N PHE A 620 1.57 -14.24 28.69
CA PHE A 620 1.11 -12.93 28.21
C PHE A 620 2.07 -11.78 28.52
N PHE A 621 2.63 -11.73 29.73
CA PHE A 621 3.60 -10.69 30.10
C PHE A 621 4.90 -10.77 29.28
N THR A 622 5.39 -11.99 28.99
CA THR A 622 6.56 -12.18 28.11
C THR A 622 6.24 -11.80 26.66
N GLN A 623 5.02 -12.05 26.19
CA GLN A 623 4.57 -11.56 24.86
C GLN A 623 4.63 -10.02 24.82
N CYS A 624 4.04 -9.33 25.80
CA CYS A 624 4.06 -7.86 25.88
C CYS A 624 5.50 -7.30 25.90
N LEU A 625 6.41 -7.92 26.67
CA LEU A 625 7.80 -7.49 26.76
C LEU A 625 8.58 -7.71 25.44
N ALA A 626 8.35 -8.83 24.74
CA ALA A 626 8.95 -9.09 23.43
C ALA A 626 8.42 -8.11 22.36
N CYS A 627 7.11 -7.85 22.33
CA CYS A 627 6.51 -6.86 21.43
C CYS A 627 7.07 -5.45 21.68
N LEU A 628 7.19 -5.03 22.95
CA LEU A 628 7.81 -3.76 23.32
C LEU A 628 9.28 -3.68 22.89
N TRP A 629 10.05 -4.76 23.04
CA TRP A 629 11.44 -4.84 22.59
C TRP A 629 11.55 -4.66 21.07
N LYS A 630 10.71 -5.34 20.28
CA LYS A 630 10.65 -5.15 18.81
C LYS A 630 10.31 -3.70 18.44
N GLN A 631 9.28 -3.12 19.07
CA GLN A 631 8.86 -1.76 18.75
C GLN A 631 9.90 -0.70 19.17
N ASN A 632 10.63 -0.92 20.27
CA ASN A 632 11.72 -0.03 20.66
C ASN A 632 12.85 0.00 19.60
N LEU A 633 13.23 -1.16 19.06
CA LEU A 633 14.18 -1.25 17.94
C LEU A 633 13.63 -0.57 16.67
N SER A 634 12.36 -0.82 16.32
CA SER A 634 11.75 -0.24 15.11
C SER A 634 11.67 1.28 15.18
N TYR A 635 11.25 1.84 16.33
CA TYR A 635 11.20 3.29 16.54
C TYR A 635 12.60 3.93 16.56
N TRP A 636 13.56 3.33 17.28
CA TRP A 636 14.92 3.86 17.36
C TRP A 636 15.63 3.88 15.99
N ARG A 637 15.42 2.85 15.17
CA ARG A 637 16.02 2.74 13.83
C ARG A 637 15.19 3.37 12.71
N ASN A 638 14.11 4.09 13.03
CA ASN A 638 13.32 4.85 12.06
C ASN A 638 13.54 6.38 12.25
N PRO A 639 14.68 6.93 11.79
CA PRO A 639 14.93 8.38 11.83
C PRO A 639 14.03 9.14 10.86
N GLN A 640 13.57 8.51 9.76
CA GLN A 640 12.63 9.11 8.81
C GLN A 640 11.28 9.43 9.46
N TYR A 641 10.88 8.69 10.50
CA TYR A 641 9.79 9.06 11.38
C TYR A 641 10.26 10.01 12.49
N ASN A 642 11.13 9.54 13.39
CA ASN A 642 11.37 10.24 14.66
C ASN A 642 12.20 11.54 14.52
N ALA A 643 13.28 11.55 13.74
CA ALA A 643 14.07 12.78 13.56
C ALA A 643 13.29 13.84 12.76
N VAL A 644 12.53 13.42 11.75
CA VAL A 644 11.64 14.28 10.96
C VAL A 644 10.49 14.85 11.82
N ARG A 645 9.89 14.02 12.69
CA ARG A 645 8.89 14.42 13.69
C ARG A 645 9.44 15.50 14.62
N PHE A 646 10.63 15.32 15.20
CA PHE A 646 11.27 16.35 16.05
C PHE A 646 11.67 17.61 15.28
N PHE A 647 12.19 17.48 14.05
CA PHE A 647 12.57 18.61 13.21
C PHE A 647 11.37 19.50 12.86
N PHE A 648 10.29 18.92 12.30
CA PHE A 648 9.09 19.69 12.00
C PHE A 648 8.43 20.25 13.26
N THR A 649 8.43 19.51 14.38
CA THR A 649 7.97 20.05 15.68
C THR A 649 8.72 21.32 16.05
N THR A 650 10.05 21.34 15.87
CA THR A 650 10.91 22.50 16.17
C THR A 650 10.65 23.68 15.22
N VAL A 651 10.54 23.42 13.92
CA VAL A 651 10.21 24.44 12.91
C VAL A 651 8.83 25.07 13.17
N ILE A 652 7.83 24.25 13.50
CA ILE A 652 6.47 24.72 13.82
C ILE A 652 6.46 25.47 15.16
N ALA A 653 7.21 25.03 16.17
CA ALA A 653 7.35 25.74 17.44
C ALA A 653 7.92 27.15 17.26
N LEU A 654 8.95 27.30 16.42
CA LEU A 654 9.55 28.60 16.08
C LEU A 654 8.61 29.49 15.25
N LEU A 655 7.84 28.89 14.31
CA LEU A 655 6.83 29.60 13.53
C LEU A 655 5.71 30.13 14.43
N PHE A 656 5.15 29.30 15.32
CA PHE A 656 4.15 29.72 16.29
C PHE A 656 4.69 30.77 17.28
N GLY A 657 5.90 30.56 17.78
CA GLY A 657 6.56 31.48 18.71
C GLY A 657 6.86 32.86 18.11
N THR A 658 7.17 32.95 16.81
CA THR A 658 7.39 34.24 16.13
C THR A 658 6.09 34.95 15.71
N ILE A 659 5.05 34.19 15.34
CA ILE A 659 3.72 34.74 15.03
C ILE A 659 3.06 35.32 16.30
N PHE A 660 3.06 34.55 17.40
CA PHE A 660 2.39 34.92 18.66
C PHE A 660 3.36 35.51 19.72
N TRP A 661 4.47 36.09 19.27
CA TRP A 661 5.56 36.57 20.12
C TRP A 661 5.07 37.57 21.20
N GLY A 662 5.38 37.29 22.47
CA GLY A 662 5.09 38.16 23.62
C GLY A 662 3.62 38.36 24.00
N ILE A 663 2.66 37.73 23.31
CA ILE A 663 1.22 37.93 23.54
C ILE A 663 0.78 37.55 24.96
N GLY A 664 1.44 36.60 25.62
CA GLY A 664 1.14 36.19 27.00
C GLY A 664 1.32 37.28 28.07
N THR A 665 1.96 38.40 27.70
CA THR A 665 2.10 39.60 28.53
C THR A 665 0.98 40.61 28.34
N LYS A 666 0.27 40.61 27.19
CA LYS A 666 -0.87 41.51 26.92
C LYS A 666 -2.12 41.03 27.65
N ARG A 667 -2.76 41.90 28.44
CA ARG A 667 -3.85 41.56 29.38
C ARG A 667 -4.85 42.68 29.63
N GLU A 668 -4.72 43.82 28.94
CA GLU A 668 -5.46 45.05 29.27
C GLU A 668 -6.81 45.11 28.55
N LYS A 669 -6.90 44.54 27.34
CA LYS A 669 -8.12 44.48 26.54
C LYS A 669 -8.70 43.05 26.55
N PRO A 670 -10.03 42.88 26.47
CA PRO A 670 -10.64 41.57 26.20
C PRO A 670 -10.11 40.91 24.92
N GLN A 671 -9.76 41.70 23.90
CA GLN A 671 -9.14 41.22 22.66
C GLN A 671 -7.75 40.59 22.90
N ASP A 672 -6.97 41.06 23.87
CA ASP A 672 -5.67 40.46 24.22
C ASP A 672 -5.85 39.01 24.69
N LEU A 673 -6.86 38.79 25.54
CA LEU A 673 -7.21 37.47 26.07
C LEU A 673 -7.82 36.56 24.99
N PHE A 674 -8.57 37.11 24.02
CA PHE A 674 -8.98 36.36 22.83
C PHE A 674 -7.80 35.96 21.93
N ASN A 675 -6.86 36.86 21.66
CA ASN A 675 -5.64 36.56 20.91
C ASN A 675 -4.83 35.46 21.63
N ALA A 676 -4.69 35.56 22.95
CA ALA A 676 -4.00 34.56 23.77
C ALA A 676 -4.71 33.19 23.74
N MET A 677 -6.02 33.14 23.93
CA MET A 677 -6.80 31.90 23.83
C MET A 677 -6.73 31.30 22.41
N GLY A 678 -6.83 32.14 21.38
CA GLY A 678 -6.72 31.75 19.97
C GLY A 678 -5.35 31.16 19.63
N SER A 679 -4.29 31.71 20.22
CA SER A 679 -2.94 31.16 20.06
C SER A 679 -2.76 29.77 20.68
N MET A 680 -3.40 29.50 21.84
CA MET A 680 -3.44 28.16 22.45
C MET A 680 -4.27 27.19 21.59
N TYR A 681 -5.44 27.62 21.11
CA TYR A 681 -6.32 26.87 20.22
C TYR A 681 -5.62 26.44 18.93
N ALA A 682 -4.91 27.38 18.27
CA ALA A 682 -4.22 27.07 17.03
C ALA A 682 -2.99 26.19 17.26
N ALA A 683 -2.27 26.34 18.38
CA ALA A 683 -1.16 25.46 18.76
C ALA A 683 -1.65 24.02 18.96
N VAL A 684 -2.68 23.83 19.79
CA VAL A 684 -3.31 22.54 20.08
C VAL A 684 -3.79 21.84 18.80
N LEU A 685 -4.56 22.53 17.95
CA LEU A 685 -5.11 21.91 16.75
C LEU A 685 -4.04 21.63 15.68
N THR A 686 -3.14 22.57 15.42
CA THR A 686 -2.13 22.39 14.36
C THR A 686 -1.13 21.30 14.74
N MET A 687 -0.62 21.34 15.98
CA MET A 687 0.35 20.34 16.44
C MET A 687 -0.30 18.96 16.61
N GLY A 688 -1.52 18.92 17.15
CA GLY A 688 -2.30 17.69 17.32
C GLY A 688 -2.63 16.98 16.01
N VAL A 689 -3.20 17.68 15.03
CA VAL A 689 -3.59 17.10 13.73
C VAL A 689 -2.37 16.57 12.97
N LEU A 690 -1.22 17.26 13.04
CA LEU A 690 0.02 16.79 12.42
C LEU A 690 0.60 15.54 13.13
N ASN A 691 0.50 15.46 14.46
CA ASN A 691 0.90 14.26 15.21
C ASN A 691 0.01 13.06 14.87
N ALA A 692 -1.31 13.28 14.77
CA ALA A 692 -2.28 12.28 14.36
C ALA A 692 -2.10 11.80 12.91
N ALA A 693 -1.60 12.65 12.01
CA ALA A 693 -1.32 12.28 10.62
C ALA A 693 0.00 11.50 10.45
N THR A 694 1.08 11.92 11.12
CA THR A 694 2.42 11.31 10.92
C THR A 694 2.52 9.87 11.42
N VAL A 695 1.74 9.48 12.44
CA VAL A 695 1.74 8.10 12.98
C VAL A 695 1.03 7.09 12.08
N GLN A 696 0.10 7.53 11.23
CA GLN A 696 -0.74 6.66 10.39
C GLN A 696 0.04 5.69 9.47
N PRO A 697 0.98 6.14 8.62
CA PRO A 697 1.72 5.24 7.73
C PRO A 697 2.60 4.23 8.50
N VAL A 698 3.20 4.65 9.62
CA VAL A 698 4.08 3.78 10.44
C VAL A 698 3.28 2.61 11.02
N VAL A 699 2.12 2.90 11.63
CA VAL A 699 1.23 1.87 12.18
C VAL A 699 0.64 1.00 11.06
N SER A 700 0.38 1.56 9.88
CA SER A 700 -0.13 0.77 8.74
C SER A 700 0.87 -0.30 8.28
N VAL A 701 2.18 -0.01 8.29
CA VAL A 701 3.23 -0.97 7.91
C VAL A 701 3.41 -2.06 8.97
N GLU A 702 3.60 -1.69 10.24
CA GLU A 702 3.78 -2.68 11.32
C GLU A 702 2.53 -3.55 11.55
N ARG A 703 1.33 -3.04 11.21
CA ARG A 703 0.07 -3.81 11.23
C ARG A 703 0.06 -4.99 10.25
N MET A 704 0.73 -4.87 9.09
CA MET A 704 0.82 -5.97 8.13
C MET A 704 1.70 -7.10 8.69
N ALA A 705 2.86 -6.76 9.26
CA ALA A 705 3.72 -7.72 9.94
C ALA A 705 3.02 -8.37 11.15
N PHE A 706 2.26 -7.58 11.92
CA PHE A 706 1.41 -8.07 13.02
C PHE A 706 0.42 -9.15 12.58
N TYR A 707 -0.25 -9.00 11.43
CA TYR A 707 -1.21 -9.99 10.97
C TYR A 707 -0.54 -11.35 10.66
N ARG A 708 0.63 -11.34 9.99
CA ARG A 708 1.45 -12.55 9.76
C ARG A 708 1.90 -13.19 11.09
N GLU A 709 2.46 -12.39 12.00
CA GLU A 709 2.94 -12.87 13.30
C GLU A 709 1.81 -13.45 14.19
N ARG A 710 0.60 -12.88 14.10
CA ARG A 710 -0.62 -13.39 14.75
C ARG A 710 -1.10 -14.69 14.11
N ALA A 711 -1.05 -14.81 12.77
CA ALA A 711 -1.43 -16.03 12.05
C ALA A 711 -0.45 -17.19 12.31
N ALA A 712 0.84 -16.89 12.44
CA ALA A 712 1.90 -17.80 12.86
C ALA A 712 1.90 -18.12 14.38
N GLY A 713 0.83 -17.75 15.10
CA GLY A 713 0.61 -18.11 16.51
C GLY A 713 1.58 -17.49 17.52
N MET A 714 2.40 -16.52 17.13
CA MET A 714 3.51 -16.02 17.95
C MET A 714 3.05 -15.34 19.24
N TYR A 715 1.97 -14.55 19.19
CA TYR A 715 1.41 -13.87 20.35
C TYR A 715 -0.08 -13.54 20.16
N SER A 716 -0.74 -13.22 21.28
CA SER A 716 -2.14 -12.76 21.31
C SER A 716 -2.24 -11.28 20.90
N ALA A 717 -3.38 -10.85 20.35
CA ALA A 717 -3.50 -9.54 19.69
C ALA A 717 -3.17 -8.31 20.57
N PHE A 718 -3.37 -8.40 21.89
CA PHE A 718 -3.18 -7.29 22.83
C PHE A 718 -1.69 -6.90 23.05
N PRO A 719 -0.75 -7.83 23.31
CA PRO A 719 0.70 -7.57 23.36
C PRO A 719 1.27 -6.61 22.31
N TYR A 720 0.85 -6.72 21.05
CA TYR A 720 1.25 -5.78 19.99
C TYR A 720 0.73 -4.37 20.24
N ALA A 721 -0.59 -4.21 20.48
CA ALA A 721 -1.21 -2.92 20.74
C ALA A 721 -0.64 -2.26 22.02
N PHE A 722 -0.35 -3.06 23.05
CA PHE A 722 0.34 -2.60 24.26
C PHE A 722 1.74 -2.07 23.96
N GLY A 723 2.56 -2.82 23.21
CA GLY A 723 3.89 -2.38 22.80
C GLY A 723 3.86 -1.08 21.98
N GLN A 724 2.91 -0.98 21.05
CA GLN A 724 2.72 0.19 20.18
C GLN A 724 2.28 1.45 20.96
N VAL A 725 1.35 1.32 21.90
CA VAL A 725 0.88 2.43 22.75
C VAL A 725 1.99 2.88 23.71
N LEU A 726 2.75 1.94 24.27
CA LEU A 726 3.77 2.23 25.28
C LEU A 726 5.03 2.89 24.68
N ILE A 727 5.44 2.54 23.45
CA ILE A 727 6.60 3.17 22.81
C ILE A 727 6.34 4.64 22.42
N GLU A 728 5.09 5.03 22.15
CA GLU A 728 4.74 6.42 21.84
C GLU A 728 4.91 7.39 23.02
N LEU A 729 4.82 6.91 24.26
CA LEU A 729 4.92 7.76 25.46
C LEU A 729 6.25 8.55 25.54
N PRO A 730 7.45 7.93 25.54
CA PRO A 730 8.72 8.66 25.63
C PRO A 730 8.98 9.60 24.44
N TYR A 731 8.69 9.17 23.21
CA TYR A 731 8.92 10.01 22.02
C TYR A 731 7.98 11.22 22.01
N THR A 732 6.70 11.04 22.37
CA THR A 732 5.75 12.16 22.51
C THR A 732 6.12 13.09 23.66
N LEU A 733 6.70 12.58 24.76
CA LEU A 733 7.16 13.41 25.87
C LEU A 733 8.32 14.33 25.44
N VAL A 734 9.35 13.78 24.77
CA VAL A 734 10.47 14.57 24.23
C VAL A 734 9.97 15.62 23.24
N GLN A 735 9.07 15.24 22.33
CA GLN A 735 8.44 16.14 21.37
C GLN A 735 7.70 17.29 22.08
N THR A 736 6.93 16.98 23.12
CA THR A 736 6.18 17.97 23.90
C THR A 736 7.11 18.91 24.64
N CYS A 737 8.19 18.42 25.24
CA CYS A 737 9.18 19.24 25.92
C CYS A 737 9.83 20.25 24.95
N ILE A 738 10.24 19.81 23.76
CA ILE A 738 10.80 20.70 22.72
C ILE A 738 9.78 21.77 22.32
N TYR A 739 8.56 21.36 21.95
CA TYR A 739 7.51 22.27 21.52
C TYR A 739 7.14 23.28 22.61
N SER A 740 6.85 22.80 23.81
CA SER A 740 6.36 23.62 24.93
C SER A 740 7.42 24.59 25.43
N VAL A 741 8.70 24.22 25.52
CA VAL A 741 9.76 25.13 25.98
C VAL A 741 9.93 26.30 25.01
N ILE A 742 10.00 26.03 23.70
CA ILE A 742 10.16 27.06 22.66
C ILE A 742 8.94 27.98 22.64
N VAL A 743 7.73 27.41 22.54
CA VAL A 743 6.48 28.16 22.40
C VAL A 743 6.18 28.97 23.67
N TYR A 744 6.34 28.39 24.87
CA TYR A 744 6.06 29.09 26.13
C TYR A 744 7.01 30.28 26.36
N ALA A 745 8.29 30.13 25.98
CA ALA A 745 9.28 31.19 26.06
C ALA A 745 8.99 32.35 25.10
N MET A 746 8.76 32.05 23.81
CA MET A 746 8.59 33.07 22.78
C MET A 746 7.25 33.80 22.89
N MET A 747 6.19 33.13 23.36
CA MET A 747 4.90 33.77 23.64
C MET A 747 4.89 34.65 24.90
N GLY A 748 5.90 34.54 25.77
CA GLY A 748 6.02 35.38 26.95
C GLY A 748 4.99 35.08 28.06
N PHE A 749 4.68 33.81 28.30
CA PHE A 749 3.82 33.44 29.44
C PHE A 749 4.53 33.63 30.81
N LYS A 750 3.73 33.72 31.87
CA LYS A 750 4.20 34.02 33.24
C LYS A 750 4.96 32.84 33.84
N TRP A 751 6.29 32.84 33.68
CA TRP A 751 7.21 31.85 34.25
C TRP A 751 6.96 31.64 35.75
N THR A 752 6.32 30.52 36.07
CA THR A 752 6.00 30.06 37.42
C THR A 752 5.92 28.55 37.34
N VAL A 753 6.60 27.84 38.24
CA VAL A 753 6.79 26.37 38.18
C VAL A 753 5.47 25.63 37.93
N ALA A 754 4.42 25.96 38.69
CA ALA A 754 3.09 25.37 38.51
C ALA A 754 2.47 25.68 37.14
N LYS A 755 2.50 26.93 36.67
CA LYS A 755 1.90 27.34 35.38
C LYS A 755 2.62 26.69 34.19
N PHE A 756 3.95 26.55 34.26
CA PHE A 756 4.73 25.83 33.24
C PHE A 756 4.43 24.33 33.22
N PHE A 757 4.43 23.66 34.38
CA PHE A 757 4.13 22.23 34.44
C PHE A 757 2.68 21.89 34.06
N TRP A 758 1.70 22.75 34.37
CA TRP A 758 0.34 22.60 33.85
C TRP A 758 0.28 22.72 32.32
N ASN A 759 0.96 23.70 31.73
CA ASN A 759 1.03 23.85 30.28
C ASN A 759 1.68 22.62 29.61
N LEU A 760 2.78 22.11 30.19
CA LEU A 760 3.46 20.89 29.73
C LEU A 760 2.57 19.66 29.85
N PHE A 761 1.86 19.50 30.97
CA PHE A 761 0.91 18.40 31.20
C PHE A 761 -0.21 18.40 30.15
N PHE A 762 -0.90 19.53 29.96
CA PHE A 762 -1.99 19.61 28.99
C PHE A 762 -1.51 19.39 27.57
N MET A 763 -0.38 19.98 27.16
CA MET A 763 0.19 19.74 25.83
C MET A 763 0.62 18.27 25.63
N TYR A 764 1.20 17.62 26.65
CA TYR A 764 1.62 16.21 26.57
C TYR A 764 0.44 15.28 26.33
N PHE A 765 -0.58 15.34 27.20
CA PHE A 765 -1.77 14.49 27.04
C PHE A 765 -2.60 14.86 25.79
N THR A 766 -2.53 16.13 25.34
CA THR A 766 -3.08 16.55 24.04
C THR A 766 -2.42 15.80 22.88
N LEU A 767 -1.09 15.87 22.77
CA LEU A 767 -0.37 15.22 21.68
C LEU A 767 -0.48 13.69 21.74
N LEU A 768 -0.56 13.11 22.94
CA LEU A 768 -0.84 11.68 23.13
C LEU A 768 -2.22 11.28 22.60
N TYR A 769 -3.32 11.94 23.01
CA TYR A 769 -4.65 11.53 22.54
C TYR A 769 -4.80 11.72 21.02
N PHE A 770 -4.14 12.73 20.43
CA PHE A 770 -4.09 12.89 18.98
C PHE A 770 -3.32 11.75 18.29
N THR A 771 -2.13 11.36 18.80
CA THR A 771 -1.43 10.15 18.31
C THR A 771 -2.33 8.92 18.40
N PHE A 772 -2.95 8.69 19.57
CA PHE A 772 -3.80 7.52 19.78
C PHE A 772 -5.08 7.54 18.93
N CYS A 773 -5.63 8.72 18.61
CA CYS A 773 -6.71 8.85 17.63
C CYS A 773 -6.23 8.51 16.21
N GLY A 774 -5.03 8.94 15.81
CA GLY A 774 -4.41 8.54 14.54
C GLY A 774 -4.17 7.03 14.43
N MET A 775 -3.69 6.40 15.50
CA MET A 775 -3.55 4.94 15.58
C MET A 775 -4.91 4.24 15.54
N MET A 776 -5.90 4.72 16.29
CA MET A 776 -7.27 4.21 16.29
C MET A 776 -7.91 4.28 14.89
N ALA A 777 -7.69 5.36 14.13
CA ALA A 777 -8.18 5.48 12.76
C ALA A 777 -7.63 4.39 11.83
N ILE A 778 -6.35 4.00 11.97
CA ILE A 778 -5.75 2.85 11.27
C ILE A 778 -6.23 1.51 11.84
N GLY A 779 -6.53 1.44 13.13
CA GLY A 779 -7.18 0.26 13.73
C GLY A 779 -8.58 0.01 13.18
N LEU A 780 -9.32 1.07 12.82
CA LEU A 780 -10.70 1.03 12.36
C LEU A 780 -10.88 1.03 10.84
N THR A 781 -9.82 1.22 10.03
CA THR A 781 -9.93 1.35 8.56
C THR A 781 -8.88 0.54 7.82
N GLN A 782 -9.21 0.12 6.59
CA GLN A 782 -8.31 -0.71 5.77
C GLN A 782 -7.04 0.03 5.31
N ASN A 783 -7.15 1.31 4.94
CA ASN A 783 -6.08 2.05 4.24
C ASN A 783 -5.82 3.44 4.90
N PRO A 784 -4.56 3.91 5.02
CA PRO A 784 -4.24 5.20 5.65
C PRO A 784 -4.91 6.41 4.98
N ASN A 785 -5.21 6.36 3.68
CA ASN A 785 -5.96 7.43 3.01
C ASN A 785 -7.39 7.55 3.56
N VAL A 786 -8.05 6.41 3.82
CA VAL A 786 -9.38 6.36 4.45
C VAL A 786 -9.30 6.80 5.91
N ALA A 787 -8.26 6.36 6.64
CA ALA A 787 -7.99 6.82 8.01
C ALA A 787 -7.85 8.34 8.08
N SER A 788 -7.14 8.96 7.13
CA SER A 788 -6.98 10.41 7.03
C SER A 788 -8.30 11.14 6.72
N ILE A 789 -9.13 10.63 5.80
CA ILE A 789 -10.45 11.21 5.48
C ILE A 789 -11.37 11.17 6.71
N VAL A 790 -11.47 10.02 7.38
CA VAL A 790 -12.28 9.86 8.61
C VAL A 790 -11.76 10.77 9.73
N SER A 791 -10.44 10.83 9.92
CA SER A 791 -9.82 11.72 10.91
C SER A 791 -10.12 13.19 10.64
N ALA A 792 -10.08 13.63 9.37
CA ALA A 792 -10.37 15.00 8.99
C ALA A 792 -11.81 15.44 9.34
N ALA A 793 -12.80 14.54 9.19
CA ALA A 793 -14.18 14.82 9.60
C ALA A 793 -14.32 15.00 11.13
N PHE A 794 -13.66 14.14 11.93
CA PHE A 794 -13.63 14.30 13.39
C PHE A 794 -12.88 15.58 13.80
N HIS A 795 -11.72 15.86 13.21
CA HIS A 795 -10.95 17.08 13.47
C HIS A 795 -11.75 18.35 13.13
N ALA A 796 -12.50 18.38 12.03
CA ALA A 796 -13.36 19.50 11.67
C ALA A 796 -14.50 19.72 12.68
N THR A 797 -15.06 18.62 13.22
CA THR A 797 -16.12 18.71 14.24
C THR A 797 -15.58 19.14 15.59
N TRP A 798 -14.42 18.60 16.02
CA TRP A 798 -13.72 19.03 17.23
C TRP A 798 -13.28 20.49 17.18
N ASN A 799 -12.88 20.97 15.99
CA ASN A 799 -12.54 22.37 15.76
C ASN A 799 -13.73 23.29 16.11
N LEU A 800 -14.91 23.03 15.53
CA LEU A 800 -16.13 23.81 15.76
C LEU A 800 -16.55 23.84 17.24
N PHE A 801 -16.51 22.70 17.91
CA PHE A 801 -16.94 22.56 19.31
C PHE A 801 -15.79 22.69 20.33
N SER A 802 -14.64 23.25 19.93
CA SER A 802 -13.45 23.47 20.77
C SER A 802 -13.64 24.48 21.92
N GLY A 803 -14.73 25.25 21.92
CA GLY A 803 -14.97 26.36 22.85
C GLY A 803 -14.36 27.69 22.43
N PHE A 804 -13.43 27.72 21.46
CA PHE A 804 -12.87 28.97 20.93
C PHE A 804 -13.82 29.62 19.90
N LEU A 805 -14.21 28.87 18.87
CA LEU A 805 -15.10 29.36 17.80
C LEU A 805 -16.51 29.68 18.31
N ILE A 806 -17.04 28.84 19.21
CA ILE A 806 -18.33 29.05 19.87
C ILE A 806 -18.12 28.80 21.38
N PRO A 807 -18.15 29.84 22.23
CA PRO A 807 -18.07 29.69 23.68
C PRO A 807 -19.17 28.79 24.22
N GLN A 808 -18.85 27.94 25.22
CA GLN A 808 -19.75 26.93 25.77
C GLN A 808 -21.12 27.49 26.18
N THR A 809 -21.10 28.68 26.78
CA THR A 809 -22.28 29.47 27.21
C THR A 809 -23.26 29.74 26.07
N LYS A 810 -22.76 29.96 24.85
CA LYS A 810 -23.50 30.30 23.62
C LYS A 810 -23.92 29.08 22.79
N ILE A 811 -23.41 27.88 23.07
CA ILE A 811 -23.83 26.65 22.38
C ILE A 811 -25.29 26.33 22.74
N PRO A 812 -26.19 26.11 21.75
CA PRO A 812 -27.58 25.69 21.99
C PRO A 812 -27.68 24.45 22.87
N ILE A 813 -28.70 24.39 23.73
CA ILE A 813 -28.81 23.38 24.79
C ILE A 813 -28.72 21.95 24.24
N TRP A 814 -29.38 21.68 23.10
CA TRP A 814 -29.38 20.36 22.44
C TRP A 814 -28.05 19.95 21.79
N TRP A 815 -27.09 20.87 21.64
CA TRP A 815 -25.72 20.57 21.17
C TRP A 815 -24.67 20.60 22.29
N ARG A 816 -25.02 21.10 23.49
CA ARG A 816 -24.08 21.33 24.60
C ARG A 816 -23.43 20.05 25.16
N TRP A 817 -24.02 18.88 24.92
CA TRP A 817 -23.42 17.58 25.26
C TRP A 817 -22.15 17.30 24.43
N TYR A 818 -22.11 17.70 23.16
CA TYR A 818 -20.97 17.40 22.28
C TYR A 818 -19.71 18.17 22.67
N TYR A 819 -19.85 19.37 23.24
CA TYR A 819 -18.74 20.12 23.84
C TYR A 819 -17.97 19.26 24.86
N TRP A 820 -18.69 18.53 25.72
CA TRP A 820 -18.09 17.63 26.71
C TRP A 820 -17.53 16.33 26.11
N LEU A 821 -17.91 15.97 24.88
CA LEU A 821 -17.34 14.85 24.13
C LEU A 821 -16.10 15.25 23.31
N CYS A 822 -15.85 16.55 23.13
CA CYS A 822 -14.75 17.08 22.32
C CYS A 822 -13.44 17.16 23.13
N PRO A 823 -12.40 16.33 22.87
CA PRO A 823 -11.18 16.32 23.68
C PRO A 823 -10.37 17.63 23.57
N VAL A 824 -10.52 18.36 22.45
CA VAL A 824 -9.91 19.68 22.25
C VAL A 824 -10.49 20.72 23.21
N ALA A 825 -11.79 20.64 23.54
CA ALA A 825 -12.43 21.57 24.48
C ALA A 825 -11.85 21.44 25.90
N TRP A 826 -11.67 20.20 26.39
CA TRP A 826 -11.02 19.92 27.68
C TRP A 826 -9.59 20.44 27.71
N SER A 827 -8.83 20.23 26.62
CA SER A 827 -7.45 20.70 26.49
C SER A 827 -7.34 22.22 26.59
N LEU A 828 -8.24 22.95 25.91
CA LEU A 828 -8.24 24.40 25.92
C LEU A 828 -8.77 25.00 27.22
N TYR A 829 -9.78 24.38 27.85
CA TYR A 829 -10.20 24.73 29.21
C TYR A 829 -9.00 24.66 30.17
N GLY A 830 -8.26 23.55 30.15
CA GLY A 830 -7.09 23.34 31.00
C GLY A 830 -5.95 24.35 30.76
N MET A 831 -5.63 24.64 29.49
CA MET A 831 -4.60 25.63 29.15
C MET A 831 -5.01 27.05 29.53
N VAL A 832 -6.23 27.50 29.21
CA VAL A 832 -6.71 28.85 29.52
C VAL A 832 -6.80 29.06 31.04
N VAL A 833 -7.39 28.11 31.77
CA VAL A 833 -7.56 28.22 33.23
C VAL A 833 -6.23 28.15 33.98
N SER A 834 -5.28 27.31 33.55
CA SER A 834 -3.96 27.24 34.21
C SER A 834 -3.09 28.47 34.00
N GLN A 835 -3.21 29.17 32.86
CA GLN A 835 -2.44 30.39 32.61
C GLN A 835 -3.12 31.67 33.13
N TYR A 836 -4.45 31.81 32.98
CA TYR A 836 -5.19 33.06 33.23
C TYR A 836 -6.21 33.00 34.38
N GLY A 837 -6.49 31.82 34.95
CA GLY A 837 -7.57 31.65 35.93
C GLY A 837 -7.46 32.50 37.20
N ASP A 838 -6.23 32.79 37.68
CA ASP A 838 -6.02 33.66 38.85
C ASP A 838 -5.97 35.15 38.47
N ASP A 839 -5.41 35.48 37.30
CA ASP A 839 -5.08 36.85 36.92
C ASP A 839 -6.28 37.58 36.23
N VAL A 840 -7.24 36.86 35.62
CA VAL A 840 -8.41 37.43 34.90
C VAL A 840 -9.72 36.64 35.15
N ALA A 841 -9.90 36.16 36.39
CA ALA A 841 -10.94 35.21 36.79
C ALA A 841 -12.37 35.56 36.29
N ASN A 842 -12.82 36.80 36.47
CA ASN A 842 -14.21 37.19 36.19
C ASN A 842 -14.58 37.01 34.71
N PHE A 843 -13.76 37.51 33.77
CA PHE A 843 -14.06 37.35 32.33
C PHE A 843 -14.03 35.88 31.89
N VAL A 844 -13.06 35.12 32.41
CA VAL A 844 -12.91 33.68 32.14
C VAL A 844 -14.14 32.90 32.63
N ARG A 845 -14.71 33.29 33.77
CA ARG A 845 -15.93 32.68 34.31
C ARG A 845 -17.20 33.13 33.58
N ASP A 846 -17.40 34.44 33.44
CA ASP A 846 -18.68 35.01 32.99
C ASP A 846 -18.89 34.88 31.47
N TYR A 847 -17.82 34.94 30.66
CA TYR A 847 -17.93 34.83 29.21
C TYR A 847 -17.73 33.40 28.69
N LEU A 848 -16.68 32.71 29.13
CA LEU A 848 -16.32 31.37 28.64
C LEU A 848 -17.03 30.25 29.42
N GLY A 849 -17.44 30.50 30.68
CA GLY A 849 -18.00 29.48 31.57
C GLY A 849 -16.96 28.64 32.31
N PHE A 850 -15.70 29.09 32.36
CA PHE A 850 -14.59 28.31 32.90
C PHE A 850 -14.34 28.63 34.39
N ASP A 851 -14.13 27.60 35.21
CA ASP A 851 -13.93 27.73 36.66
C ASP A 851 -12.62 27.05 37.09
N HIS A 852 -11.80 27.75 37.87
CA HIS A 852 -10.51 27.23 38.31
C HIS A 852 -10.63 26.01 39.25
N SER A 853 -11.73 25.88 40.00
CA SER A 853 -11.98 24.71 40.84
C SER A 853 -12.13 23.41 40.03
N PHE A 854 -12.50 23.50 38.76
CA PHE A 854 -12.72 22.35 37.88
C PHE A 854 -11.42 21.82 37.23
N LEU A 855 -10.29 22.52 37.37
CA LEU A 855 -9.03 22.22 36.67
C LEU A 855 -8.54 20.77 36.88
N GLY A 856 -8.70 20.22 38.09
CA GLY A 856 -8.33 18.82 38.39
C GLY A 856 -9.20 17.78 37.67
N VAL A 857 -10.49 18.06 37.51
CA VAL A 857 -11.41 17.20 36.73
C VAL A 857 -11.06 17.29 35.24
N VAL A 858 -10.67 18.50 34.77
CA VAL A 858 -10.25 18.70 33.39
C VAL A 858 -8.96 17.95 33.06
N ALA A 859 -7.99 17.96 33.98
CA ALA A 859 -6.78 17.16 33.86
C ALA A 859 -7.08 15.65 33.75
N ALA A 860 -7.98 15.13 34.60
CA ALA A 860 -8.43 13.74 34.51
C ALA A 860 -9.17 13.43 33.20
N GLY A 861 -9.98 14.38 32.69
CA GLY A 861 -10.69 14.25 31.42
C GLY A 861 -9.77 14.03 30.22
N VAL A 862 -8.73 14.87 30.05
CA VAL A 862 -7.78 14.73 28.92
C VAL A 862 -7.01 13.40 28.99
N VAL A 863 -6.63 12.95 30.20
CA VAL A 863 -6.02 11.62 30.41
C VAL A 863 -7.00 10.50 30.02
N ALA A 864 -8.28 10.62 30.39
CA ALA A 864 -9.31 9.63 30.06
C ALA A 864 -9.54 9.51 28.54
N PHE A 865 -9.51 10.61 27.78
CA PHE A 865 -9.57 10.54 26.30
C PHE A 865 -8.35 9.82 25.70
N GLY A 866 -7.15 10.06 26.23
CA GLY A 866 -5.95 9.32 25.81
C GLY A 866 -6.09 7.81 26.05
N LEU A 867 -6.50 7.41 27.25
CA LEU A 867 -6.75 6.00 27.58
C LEU A 867 -7.88 5.38 26.74
N LEU A 868 -8.94 6.14 26.44
CA LEU A 868 -10.06 5.71 25.61
C LEU A 868 -9.60 5.41 24.18
N PHE A 869 -8.86 6.31 23.51
CA PHE A 869 -8.39 6.06 22.14
C PHE A 869 -7.35 4.93 22.08
N ALA A 870 -6.48 4.80 23.08
CA ALA A 870 -5.55 3.67 23.18
C ALA A 870 -6.29 2.32 23.36
N LEU A 871 -7.34 2.28 24.19
CA LEU A 871 -8.19 1.10 24.36
C LEU A 871 -8.97 0.77 23.08
N LEU A 872 -9.55 1.77 22.42
CA LEU A 872 -10.27 1.60 21.16
C LEU A 872 -9.36 1.07 20.04
N PHE A 873 -8.12 1.57 19.94
CA PHE A 873 -7.10 1.02 19.04
C PHE A 873 -6.81 -0.47 19.34
N GLY A 874 -6.59 -0.83 20.61
CA GLY A 874 -6.35 -2.23 21.01
C GLY A 874 -7.54 -3.15 20.73
N VAL A 875 -8.77 -2.69 20.98
CA VAL A 875 -10.01 -3.43 20.68
C VAL A 875 -10.21 -3.58 19.16
N ALA A 876 -9.91 -2.54 18.39
CA ALA A 876 -10.02 -2.56 16.93
C ALA A 876 -9.03 -3.57 16.32
N ILE A 877 -7.74 -3.50 16.67
CA ILE A 877 -6.71 -4.44 16.21
C ILE A 877 -7.00 -5.90 16.66
N MET A 878 -7.66 -6.09 17.80
CA MET A 878 -8.09 -7.40 18.26
C MET A 878 -9.25 -7.98 17.43
N LYS A 879 -10.31 -7.19 17.20
CA LYS A 879 -11.56 -7.66 16.57
C LYS A 879 -11.59 -7.56 15.04
N LEU A 880 -10.94 -6.54 14.46
CA LEU A 880 -10.94 -6.28 13.02
C LEU A 880 -9.67 -6.88 12.39
N ASN A 881 -9.85 -7.75 11.41
CA ASN A 881 -8.77 -8.25 10.58
C ASN A 881 -9.05 -7.92 9.12
N PHE A 882 -8.30 -6.97 8.57
CA PHE A 882 -8.50 -6.46 7.21
C PHE A 882 -7.84 -7.30 6.11
N GLN A 883 -7.07 -8.34 6.45
CA GLN A 883 -6.60 -9.34 5.47
C GLN A 883 -7.69 -10.37 5.11
N ARG A 884 -8.72 -10.54 5.94
CA ARG A 884 -9.86 -11.43 5.62
C ARG A 884 -10.82 -10.69 4.69
N LYS A 885 -10.69 -10.96 3.39
CA LYS A 885 -11.76 -10.77 2.41
C LYS A 885 -12.91 -11.76 2.68
#